data_AF-A0A6G2QP84-F1
#
_entry.id   AF-A0A6G2QP84-F1
#
_cell.length_a   1.000
_cell.length_b   1.000
_cell.length_c   1.000
_cell.angle_alpha   90.00
_cell.angle_beta   90.00
_cell.angle_gamma   90.00
#
_symmetry.space_group_name_H-M   'P 1'
#
loop_
_entity.id
_entity.type
_entity.pdbx_description
1 polymer ?
#
loop_
_entity_poly.entity_id
_entity_poly.type
_entity_poly.pdbx_seq_one_letter_code
_entity_poly.pdbx_strand_id
1 'polypeptide(L)'
;AGTGRARSRPPGRSAQPSPERRNSDAPPWVHARIRYAEEAAAFDERLGAYLAEHAAVVAEYRKMASAAWATARRDHPRNLAVFGDTSRYKAGVVGTSRPALQQVLRSGNLRELVALLYEGISKDFVPSMLGGPEEPHPEIAAERPSRRQRDTYTEFTRRFGEIQASDMSAAEKAAAVEELERSVTIRTRPEDARPPLSEAERRIAVNDSGLTWMPARSVHDIAMSADFQGRSEDTGGLVATGTAGSTYRFLVHAARMRDQWGVDLDLGLIRAGMLAVSLTVDHHTFHEVMRGAQLALNDVPGHDPRLDYTDNWGRYWNIHPFTEQELRENVARDGLFPDEHAQRLLDELEGRPTTVTGARDGGAAPGDRDGTRAVLPHHPGPSGRTVHTRPVAAEPNHPVPQLPSPPVPQAPNPSAAPTAGQNPGGTAPVTVLPDEAERHREAVLDALHGLGALNGVDRERADRALERLDRLRDTDPDLRGGFLDLDALVRRVLLLGPSDTVNAAARGALVRLATAPVTAGAATLAALSAHYLAQRGAFHPDFRLTDGQGRPSGWNWLGRPLPADFDTGSTGRISRAADGTTGHSGPEPAPWRPTSGDPDPYLVLLSARPDGVVVRGLGGFARAVPPEVLHELMALDRDLAGHPRRPPVLLHVERAAAEPLDLPRGLADRLGRDVWATTGRAGIGRLPNVPGRSMVLLLDEVKQAPRGQWFRNTPAPAGTLPAAEPDDRVTALSVATRDHRSMGYISMDLSETPGGGWSRTLAHSRLGTVTSYTHLRNAYGPGSDPIPLPWTELNLPEPYFANNHGTPGTVVWHTPQGRRDDDGPRFARTLARRRSLASLAPEHPVALLICYAATPAGIGEVPGHHVEGPLPFVPDPLGTVAVGQDTANETGRTVFATHSMNSTGQTRPGDPTTYIGVFTDARGRTQPWVMFRPEPAGDALDRRARDAGLHQDPGPVPEATRERTLRLVRALRQVFGPTVDDTAEYPDLLRGMGALDLMREADPRLDRDGARRFTLDLYEQILTAYHAGAVPAGHVPQFTPDHHRSLLAEAARRWDTGARGPLTDWIGLPGLVHMLDGLAASPRRESLARQVLDLDAHDPVGETEWSRLLWASYKVAAATGAHPDRGAFAAAVLHLPAPDPAR
;
A
#
# COMPACT_ATOMS: atom_id res chain seq x y z
N ALA A 1 -42.59 -72.61 -12.02
CA ALA A 1 -41.51 -72.59 -13.03
C ALA A 1 -41.15 -71.13 -13.28
N GLY A 2 -39.93 -70.62 -13.08
CA GLY A 2 -38.67 -71.23 -12.68
C GLY A 2 -37.68 -70.13 -12.24
N THR A 3 -36.83 -70.54 -11.28
CA THR A 3 -35.46 -70.09 -10.98
C THR A 3 -35.20 -68.62 -10.61
N GLY A 4 -35.11 -68.38 -9.30
CA GLY A 4 -34.44 -67.22 -8.72
C GLY A 4 -32.94 -67.21 -9.00
N ARG A 5 -32.41 -66.04 -9.38
CA ARG A 5 -30.97 -65.75 -9.42
C ARG A 5 -30.59 -64.86 -8.25
N ALA A 6 -29.91 -65.46 -7.28
CA ALA A 6 -29.18 -64.78 -6.23
C ALA A 6 -28.13 -63.84 -6.87
N ARG A 7 -28.15 -62.57 -6.47
CA ARG A 7 -27.09 -61.60 -6.80
C ARG A 7 -25.83 -62.01 -6.06
N SER A 8 -24.78 -62.25 -6.83
CA SER A 8 -23.42 -62.53 -6.40
C SER A 8 -22.92 -61.42 -5.47
N ARG A 9 -22.53 -61.79 -4.25
CA ARG A 9 -21.73 -60.93 -3.35
C ARG A 9 -20.40 -60.59 -4.05
N PRO A 10 -19.91 -59.34 -3.99
CA PRO A 10 -18.54 -59.02 -4.36
C PRO A 10 -17.56 -59.77 -3.43
N PRO A 11 -16.34 -60.10 -3.89
CA PRO A 11 -15.36 -60.78 -3.06
C PRO A 11 -15.09 -59.93 -1.82
N GLY A 12 -15.16 -60.56 -0.65
CA GLY A 12 -14.78 -59.90 0.60
C GLY A 12 -13.37 -59.34 0.45
N ARG A 13 -13.23 -58.02 0.62
CA ARG A 13 -11.94 -57.42 0.94
C ARG A 13 -11.40 -58.22 2.13
N SER A 14 -10.31 -58.95 1.91
CA SER A 14 -9.47 -59.43 2.99
C SER A 14 -9.21 -58.24 3.92
N ALA A 15 -9.44 -58.44 5.22
CA ALA A 15 -9.12 -57.45 6.23
C ALA A 15 -7.65 -57.06 6.02
N GLN A 16 -7.41 -55.81 5.60
CA GLN A 16 -6.04 -55.33 5.49
C GLN A 16 -5.47 -55.33 6.92
N PRO A 17 -4.27 -55.90 7.13
CA PRO A 17 -3.65 -55.87 8.44
C PRO A 17 -3.47 -54.42 8.92
N SER A 18 -3.50 -54.21 10.24
CA SER A 18 -3.29 -52.90 10.87
C SER A 18 -1.99 -52.25 10.37
N PRO A 19 -1.88 -50.90 10.33
CA PRO A 19 -0.67 -50.19 9.89
C PRO A 19 0.61 -50.71 10.58
N GLU A 20 0.49 -51.05 11.87
CA GLU A 20 1.55 -51.63 12.70
C GLU A 20 2.03 -53.00 12.19
N ARG A 21 1.12 -53.87 11.72
CA ARG A 21 1.47 -55.16 11.08
C ARG A 21 2.03 -54.99 9.66
N ARG A 22 1.74 -53.87 9.00
CA ARG A 22 2.25 -53.58 7.65
C ARG A 22 3.69 -53.04 7.68
N ASN A 23 4.04 -52.34 8.75
CA ASN A 23 5.40 -51.86 8.99
C ASN A 23 6.35 -52.96 9.47
N SER A 24 5.86 -54.01 10.16
CA SER A 24 6.71 -55.11 10.65
C SER A 24 7.22 -56.07 9.56
N ASP A 25 6.56 -56.10 8.40
CA ASP A 25 6.90 -56.96 7.25
C ASP A 25 7.54 -56.17 6.09
N ALA A 26 7.94 -54.92 6.32
CA ALA A 26 8.49 -54.05 5.28
C ALA A 26 9.94 -54.46 4.91
N PRO A 27 10.36 -54.31 3.65
CA PRO A 27 11.76 -54.57 3.27
C PRO A 27 12.76 -53.71 4.07
N PRO A 28 13.99 -54.18 4.32
CA PRO A 28 15.03 -53.44 5.05
C PRO A 28 15.24 -51.99 4.60
N TRP A 29 15.14 -51.72 3.30
CA TRP A 29 15.29 -50.38 2.75
C TRP A 29 14.15 -49.42 3.12
N VAL A 30 12.93 -49.94 3.32
CA VAL A 30 11.79 -49.13 3.80
C VAL A 30 12.02 -48.73 5.25
N HIS A 31 12.49 -49.66 6.08
CA HIS A 31 12.88 -49.35 7.46
C HIS A 31 13.99 -48.30 7.53
N ALA A 32 14.99 -48.39 6.65
CA ALA A 32 16.05 -47.39 6.54
C ALA A 32 15.51 -46.00 6.18
N ARG A 33 14.55 -45.89 5.23
CA ARG A 33 13.91 -44.61 4.88
C ARG A 33 13.05 -44.04 6.00
N ILE A 34 12.32 -44.89 6.73
CA ILE A 34 11.57 -44.47 7.92
C ILE A 34 12.55 -43.91 8.97
N ARG A 35 13.65 -44.63 9.22
CA ARG A 35 14.68 -44.19 10.16
C ARG A 35 15.33 -42.88 9.72
N TYR A 36 15.60 -42.70 8.42
CA TYR A 36 16.08 -41.42 7.90
C TYR A 36 15.09 -40.29 8.23
N ALA A 37 13.80 -40.48 7.95
CA ALA A 37 12.79 -39.45 8.19
C ALA A 37 12.65 -39.10 9.68
N GLU A 38 12.71 -40.11 10.56
CA GLU A 38 12.71 -39.93 12.02
C GLU A 38 13.94 -39.14 12.49
N GLU A 39 15.14 -39.52 12.04
CA GLU A 39 16.38 -38.85 12.43
C GLU A 39 16.51 -37.46 11.81
N ALA A 40 15.98 -37.25 10.60
CA ALA A 40 15.92 -35.95 9.94
C ALA A 40 14.99 -35.00 10.70
N ALA A 41 13.79 -35.45 11.10
CA ALA A 41 12.89 -34.65 11.92
C ALA A 41 13.50 -34.29 13.28
N ALA A 42 14.19 -35.25 13.92
CA ALA A 42 14.87 -35.00 15.19
C ALA A 42 16.12 -34.11 15.03
N PHE A 43 16.82 -34.19 13.88
CA PHE A 43 17.93 -33.31 13.55
C PHE A 43 17.44 -31.88 13.31
N ASP A 44 16.34 -31.70 12.58
CA ASP A 44 15.67 -30.41 12.36
C ASP A 44 15.34 -29.73 13.70
N GLU A 45 14.74 -30.46 14.66
CA GLU A 45 14.42 -29.93 15.99
C GLU A 45 15.67 -29.44 16.74
N ARG A 46 16.73 -30.29 16.80
CA ARG A 46 17.99 -29.94 17.48
C ARG A 46 18.73 -28.80 16.79
N LEU A 47 18.71 -28.78 15.45
CA LEU A 47 19.32 -27.71 14.66
C LEU A 47 18.61 -26.38 14.93
N GLY A 48 17.27 -26.39 14.93
CA GLY A 48 16.45 -25.23 15.27
C GLY A 48 16.83 -24.66 16.65
N ALA A 49 16.85 -25.51 17.67
CA ALA A 49 17.23 -25.12 19.03
C ALA A 49 18.66 -24.59 19.14
N TYR A 50 19.62 -25.24 18.46
CA TYR A 50 21.02 -24.81 18.44
C TYR A 50 21.19 -23.43 17.79
N LEU A 51 20.59 -23.21 16.63
CA LEU A 51 20.69 -21.95 15.89
C LEU A 51 19.92 -20.80 16.56
N ALA A 52 18.82 -21.10 17.26
CA ALA A 52 17.96 -20.13 17.93
C ALA A 52 18.68 -19.28 18.99
N GLU A 53 19.73 -19.82 19.60
CA GLU A 53 20.54 -19.17 20.62
C GLU A 53 21.99 -18.94 20.17
N HIS A 54 22.31 -19.22 18.90
CA HIS A 54 23.67 -19.07 18.38
C HIS A 54 24.05 -17.59 18.24
N ALA A 55 25.03 -17.13 19.03
CA ALA A 55 25.37 -15.72 19.18
C ALA A 55 25.63 -14.99 17.85
N ALA A 56 26.32 -15.65 16.89
CA ALA A 56 26.58 -15.06 15.58
C ALA A 56 25.30 -14.83 14.76
N VAL A 57 24.32 -15.74 14.85
CA VAL A 57 23.04 -15.62 14.14
C VAL A 57 22.22 -14.48 14.73
N VAL A 58 22.14 -14.39 16.06
CA VAL A 58 21.44 -13.29 16.77
C VAL A 58 22.07 -11.95 16.43
N ALA A 59 23.41 -11.87 16.43
CA ALA A 59 24.13 -10.65 16.09
C ALA A 59 23.86 -10.19 14.65
N GLU A 60 23.80 -11.13 13.70
CA GLU A 60 23.55 -10.81 12.31
C GLU A 60 22.12 -10.30 12.07
N TYR A 61 21.13 -10.93 12.70
CA TYR A 61 19.75 -10.45 12.65
C TYR A 61 19.57 -9.11 13.34
N ARG A 62 20.29 -8.86 14.44
CA ARG A 62 20.28 -7.56 15.10
C ARG A 62 20.88 -6.48 14.21
N LYS A 63 21.94 -6.80 13.47
CA LYS A 63 22.55 -5.90 12.47
C LYS A 63 21.52 -5.54 11.38
N MET A 64 20.86 -6.55 10.80
CA MET A 64 19.82 -6.37 9.77
C MET A 64 18.63 -5.55 10.28
N ALA A 65 18.08 -5.91 11.45
CA ALA A 65 16.94 -5.23 12.06
C ALA A 65 17.26 -3.77 12.43
N SER A 66 18.47 -3.51 12.95
CA SER A 66 18.92 -2.17 13.30
C SER A 66 19.09 -1.29 12.06
N ALA A 67 19.59 -1.85 10.96
CA ALA A 67 19.69 -1.13 9.68
C ALA A 67 18.31 -0.76 9.13
N ALA A 68 17.39 -1.73 9.07
CA ALA A 68 16.02 -1.50 8.63
C ALA A 68 15.31 -0.43 9.49
N TRP A 69 15.45 -0.52 10.81
CA TRP A 69 14.88 0.47 11.74
C TRP A 69 15.52 1.86 11.59
N ALA A 70 16.83 1.95 11.43
CA ALA A 70 17.53 3.22 11.29
C ALA A 70 17.11 3.96 10.02
N THR A 71 17.02 3.24 8.89
CA THR A 71 16.50 3.76 7.62
C THR A 71 15.05 4.22 7.78
N ALA A 72 14.18 3.36 8.32
CA ALA A 72 12.77 3.71 8.52
C ALA A 72 12.56 4.89 9.46
N ARG A 73 13.35 5.02 10.53
CA ARG A 73 13.26 6.17 11.45
C ARG A 73 13.66 7.47 10.77
N ARG A 74 14.66 7.42 9.88
CA ARG A 74 15.12 8.60 9.13
C ARG A 74 14.10 9.00 8.07
N ASP A 75 13.59 8.04 7.31
CA ASP A 75 12.85 8.29 6.08
C ASP A 75 11.32 8.26 6.32
N HIS A 76 10.86 7.55 7.35
CA HIS A 76 9.44 7.31 7.66
C HIS A 76 9.14 7.30 9.19
N PRO A 77 9.47 8.37 9.95
CA PRO A 77 9.40 8.38 11.41
C PRO A 77 8.00 8.11 12.01
N ARG A 78 6.93 8.36 11.25
CA ARG A 78 5.54 8.10 11.68
C ARG A 78 5.08 6.66 11.46
N ASN A 79 5.83 5.86 10.70
CA ASN A 79 5.41 4.52 10.26
C ASN A 79 6.17 3.40 10.99
N LEU A 80 6.86 3.71 12.10
CA LEU A 80 7.68 2.74 12.83
C LEU A 80 6.87 1.58 13.43
N ALA A 81 5.58 1.80 13.72
CA ALA A 81 4.67 0.75 14.21
C ALA A 81 4.46 -0.40 13.20
N VAL A 82 4.80 -0.21 11.92
CA VAL A 82 4.67 -1.24 10.87
C VAL A 82 5.55 -2.46 11.15
N PHE A 83 6.68 -2.26 11.85
CA PHE A 83 7.57 -3.33 12.33
C PHE A 83 6.97 -4.16 13.49
N GLY A 84 5.82 -3.77 14.02
CA GLY A 84 5.13 -4.47 15.10
C GLY A 84 3.81 -5.10 14.67
N ASP A 85 3.31 -5.96 15.55
CA ASP A 85 2.00 -6.61 15.48
C ASP A 85 1.48 -6.80 16.91
N THR A 86 0.20 -7.12 17.09
CA THR A 86 -0.42 -7.44 18.39
C THR A 86 -1.12 -8.80 18.39
N SER A 87 -0.97 -9.56 17.30
CA SER A 87 -1.55 -10.89 17.13
C SER A 87 -0.84 -11.90 17.99
N ARG A 88 -1.58 -12.49 18.93
CA ARG A 88 -1.12 -13.60 19.79
C ARG A 88 -0.77 -14.88 19.02
N TYR A 89 -1.20 -14.98 17.76
CA TYR A 89 -0.98 -16.17 16.94
C TYR A 89 0.40 -16.19 16.26
N LYS A 90 1.14 -15.08 16.27
CA LYS A 90 2.47 -14.95 15.65
C LYS A 90 3.57 -15.04 16.71
N ALA A 91 4.59 -15.83 16.42
CA ALA A 91 5.73 -16.00 17.31
C ALA A 91 6.70 -14.79 17.23
N GLY A 92 7.28 -14.37 18.36
CA GLY A 92 8.22 -13.23 18.43
C GLY A 92 7.59 -11.85 18.49
N VAL A 93 6.26 -11.74 18.51
CA VAL A 93 5.57 -10.44 18.53
C VAL A 93 5.59 -9.83 19.92
N VAL A 94 5.95 -8.54 20.01
CA VAL A 94 6.07 -7.78 21.27
C VAL A 94 5.14 -6.55 21.36
N GLY A 95 4.26 -6.35 20.37
CA GLY A 95 3.42 -5.16 20.24
C GLY A 95 3.89 -4.18 19.17
N THR A 96 3.14 -3.10 18.99
CA THR A 96 3.42 -2.01 18.01
C THR A 96 4.09 -0.79 18.62
N SER A 97 4.16 -0.70 19.95
CA SER A 97 4.68 0.48 20.63
C SER A 97 6.17 0.69 20.33
N ARG A 98 6.55 1.96 20.08
CA ARG A 98 7.95 2.34 19.83
C ARG A 98 8.91 1.86 20.93
N PRO A 99 8.59 1.95 22.24
CA PRO A 99 9.47 1.43 23.28
C PRO A 99 9.69 -0.09 23.19
N ALA A 100 8.65 -0.87 22.89
CA ALA A 100 8.76 -2.32 22.74
C ALA A 100 9.64 -2.71 21.55
N LEU A 101 9.42 -2.09 20.39
CA LEU A 101 10.22 -2.34 19.18
C LEU A 101 11.68 -1.92 19.35
N GLN A 102 11.93 -0.78 20.02
CA GLN A 102 13.30 -0.36 20.37
C GLN A 102 13.96 -1.29 21.39
N GLN A 103 13.20 -1.96 22.26
CA GLN A 103 13.74 -2.95 23.17
C GLN A 103 14.21 -4.20 22.41
N VAL A 104 13.46 -4.64 21.40
CA VAL A 104 13.84 -5.78 20.53
C VAL A 104 15.18 -5.52 19.84
N LEU A 105 15.39 -4.31 19.31
CA LEU A 105 16.67 -3.96 18.67
C LEU A 105 17.86 -3.96 19.64
N ARG A 106 17.63 -3.61 20.91
CA ARG A 106 18.69 -3.52 21.93
C ARG A 106 19.04 -4.88 22.51
N SER A 107 18.04 -5.66 22.91
CA SER A 107 18.23 -6.89 23.68
C SER A 107 17.31 -8.04 23.27
N GLY A 108 16.56 -7.88 22.17
CA GLY A 108 15.63 -8.91 21.71
C GLY A 108 16.35 -10.20 21.32
N ASN A 109 15.63 -11.30 21.49
CA ASN A 109 16.08 -12.62 21.08
C ASN A 109 15.92 -12.80 19.55
N LEU A 110 16.44 -13.90 18.98
CA LEU A 110 16.38 -14.12 17.53
C LEU A 110 14.95 -14.10 16.98
N ARG A 111 14.02 -14.75 17.68
CA ARG A 111 12.62 -14.87 17.24
C ARG A 111 11.93 -13.51 17.17
N GLU A 112 12.19 -12.63 18.14
CA GLU A 112 11.67 -11.26 18.14
C GLU A 112 12.29 -10.39 17.03
N LEU A 113 13.61 -10.53 16.79
CA LEU A 113 14.29 -9.83 15.70
C LEU A 113 13.76 -10.26 14.32
N VAL A 114 13.54 -11.57 14.15
CA VAL A 114 12.93 -12.14 12.94
C VAL A 114 11.49 -11.67 12.79
N ALA A 115 10.69 -11.66 13.85
CA ALA A 115 9.31 -11.18 13.80
C ALA A 115 9.25 -9.69 13.42
N LEU A 116 10.10 -8.86 14.02
CA LEU A 116 10.22 -7.44 13.68
C LEU A 116 10.50 -7.24 12.19
N LEU A 117 11.54 -7.92 11.67
CA LEU A 117 11.88 -7.86 10.25
C LEU A 117 10.80 -8.48 9.35
N TYR A 118 10.13 -9.53 9.80
CA TYR A 118 9.07 -10.19 9.05
C TYR A 118 7.89 -9.24 8.86
N GLU A 119 7.47 -8.49 9.88
CA GLU A 119 6.41 -7.49 9.74
C GLU A 119 6.83 -6.38 8.76
N GLY A 120 8.08 -5.91 8.85
CA GLY A 120 8.61 -4.92 7.91
C GLY A 120 8.70 -5.42 6.46
N ILE A 121 9.12 -6.66 6.24
CA ILE A 121 9.29 -7.24 4.89
C ILE A 121 7.95 -7.69 4.31
N SER A 122 7.11 -8.37 5.09
CA SER A 122 5.85 -8.93 4.60
C SER A 122 4.80 -7.87 4.25
N LYS A 123 4.84 -6.71 4.91
CA LYS A 123 4.00 -5.52 4.61
C LYS A 123 4.63 -4.59 3.57
N ASP A 124 5.66 -5.05 2.86
CA ASP A 124 6.40 -4.31 1.84
C ASP A 124 7.04 -2.99 2.29
N PHE A 125 7.15 -2.76 3.61
CA PHE A 125 7.74 -1.53 4.14
C PHE A 125 9.25 -1.48 3.97
N VAL A 126 9.95 -2.53 4.39
CA VAL A 126 11.40 -2.69 4.12
C VAL A 126 11.69 -2.75 2.61
N PRO A 127 10.96 -3.55 1.81
CA PRO A 127 11.10 -3.54 0.35
C PRO A 127 10.90 -2.16 -0.29
N SER A 128 9.94 -1.36 0.17
CA SER A 128 9.69 -0.01 -0.37
C SER A 128 10.91 0.92 -0.23
N MET A 129 11.69 0.75 0.83
CA MET A 129 12.95 1.47 1.05
C MET A 129 14.15 0.89 0.26
N LEU A 130 13.94 -0.22 -0.46
CA LEU A 130 14.94 -0.98 -1.25
C LEU A 130 14.57 -1.10 -2.74
N GLY A 131 13.78 -0.15 -3.25
CA GLY A 131 13.36 -0.10 -4.66
C GLY A 131 12.05 -0.83 -4.98
N GLY A 132 11.25 -1.20 -3.97
CA GLY A 132 9.92 -1.79 -4.13
C GLY A 132 9.85 -3.29 -3.83
N PRO A 133 8.64 -3.87 -3.85
CA PRO A 133 8.43 -5.29 -3.61
C PRO A 133 9.13 -6.14 -4.68
N GLU A 134 9.54 -7.34 -4.29
CA GLU A 134 10.09 -8.33 -5.23
C GLU A 134 8.98 -9.05 -6.01
N GLU A 135 9.26 -9.45 -7.25
CA GLU A 135 8.33 -10.28 -8.01
C GLU A 135 8.24 -11.70 -7.39
N PRO A 136 7.04 -12.33 -7.36
CA PRO A 136 6.92 -13.69 -6.86
C PRO A 136 7.74 -14.69 -7.69
N HIS A 137 8.63 -15.46 -7.05
CA HIS A 137 9.43 -16.46 -7.75
C HIS A 137 8.53 -17.50 -8.47
N PRO A 138 8.72 -17.77 -9.78
CA PRO A 138 7.84 -18.63 -10.57
C PRO A 138 7.62 -20.03 -10.00
N GLU A 139 8.68 -20.67 -9.48
CA GLU A 139 8.57 -22.00 -8.87
C GLU A 139 7.70 -22.01 -7.60
N ILE A 140 7.85 -20.99 -6.74
CA ILE A 140 7.04 -20.88 -5.52
C ILE A 140 5.58 -20.60 -5.91
N ALA A 141 5.35 -19.76 -6.91
CA ALA A 141 4.02 -19.46 -7.42
C ALA A 141 3.34 -20.70 -8.04
N ALA A 142 4.08 -21.54 -8.77
CA ALA A 142 3.58 -22.78 -9.37
C ALA A 142 3.23 -23.85 -8.33
N GLU A 143 3.88 -23.85 -7.16
CA GLU A 143 3.61 -24.77 -6.07
C GLU A 143 2.32 -24.40 -5.29
N ARG A 144 1.97 -23.10 -5.22
CA ARG A 144 0.84 -22.59 -4.41
C ARG A 144 -0.48 -23.36 -4.59
N PRO A 145 -0.93 -23.75 -5.80
CA PRO A 145 -2.18 -24.49 -5.96
C PRO A 145 -2.20 -25.88 -5.30
N SER A 146 -1.03 -26.44 -4.99
CA SER A 146 -0.90 -27.74 -4.31
C SER A 146 -0.99 -27.65 -2.78
N ARG A 147 -0.87 -26.44 -2.23
CA ARG A 147 -1.04 -26.18 -0.80
C ARG A 147 -2.51 -26.20 -0.45
N ARG A 148 -2.88 -27.03 0.52
CA ARG A 148 -4.26 -27.17 1.01
C ARG A 148 -4.37 -26.63 2.43
N GLN A 149 -5.56 -26.19 2.79
CA GLN A 149 -5.86 -25.86 4.18
C GLN A 149 -6.10 -27.16 4.94
N ARG A 150 -5.42 -27.32 6.08
CA ARG A 150 -5.45 -28.55 6.87
C ARG A 150 -6.84 -28.75 7.47
N ASP A 151 -7.33 -29.99 7.46
CA ASP A 151 -8.69 -30.32 7.95
C ASP A 151 -8.92 -29.86 9.39
N THR A 152 -7.90 -29.93 10.26
CA THR A 152 -7.95 -29.46 11.64
C THR A 152 -8.22 -27.96 11.74
N TYR A 153 -7.62 -27.15 10.87
CA TYR A 153 -7.85 -25.70 10.84
C TYR A 153 -9.20 -25.34 10.19
N THR A 154 -9.62 -26.10 9.19
CA THR A 154 -10.97 -25.98 8.61
C THR A 154 -12.04 -26.26 9.67
N GLU A 155 -11.85 -27.30 10.49
CA GLU A 155 -12.74 -27.62 11.60
C GLU A 155 -12.71 -26.55 12.69
N PHE A 156 -11.52 -26.05 13.06
CA PHE A 156 -11.35 -24.92 13.96
C PHE A 156 -12.17 -23.71 13.50
N THR A 157 -12.03 -23.30 12.24
CA THR A 157 -12.72 -22.12 11.68
C THR A 157 -14.24 -22.29 11.72
N ARG A 158 -14.73 -23.49 11.36
CA ARG A 158 -16.17 -23.82 11.42
C ARG A 158 -16.69 -23.74 12.86
N ARG A 159 -16.05 -24.43 13.81
CA ARG A 159 -16.46 -24.45 15.22
C ARG A 159 -16.34 -23.08 15.88
N PHE A 160 -15.33 -22.30 15.51
CA PHE A 160 -15.18 -20.92 15.97
C PHE A 160 -16.39 -20.08 15.55
N GLY A 161 -16.82 -20.19 14.28
CA GLY A 161 -18.04 -19.55 13.80
C GLY A 161 -19.30 -20.00 14.57
N GLU A 162 -19.42 -21.28 14.90
CA GLU A 162 -20.52 -21.84 15.69
C GLU A 162 -20.54 -21.29 17.13
N ILE A 163 -19.37 -21.18 17.79
CA ILE A 163 -19.25 -20.58 19.13
C ILE A 163 -19.62 -19.10 19.09
N GLN A 164 -19.19 -18.37 18.06
CA GLN A 164 -19.53 -16.94 17.97
C GLN A 164 -21.03 -16.72 17.73
N ALA A 165 -21.67 -17.61 16.97
CA ALA A 165 -23.10 -17.56 16.68
C ALA A 165 -24.00 -18.12 17.79
N SER A 166 -23.45 -18.75 18.84
CA SER A 166 -24.24 -19.33 19.93
C SER A 166 -24.84 -18.28 20.86
N ASP A 167 -25.77 -18.71 21.71
CA ASP A 167 -26.41 -17.95 22.78
C ASP A 167 -25.57 -17.89 24.08
N MET A 168 -24.36 -18.44 24.06
CA MET A 168 -23.42 -18.42 25.18
C MET A 168 -23.08 -16.98 25.61
N SER A 169 -22.86 -16.78 26.91
CA SER A 169 -22.34 -15.51 27.43
C SER A 169 -20.93 -15.23 26.91
N ALA A 170 -20.49 -13.97 26.97
CA ALA A 170 -19.15 -13.60 26.51
C ALA A 170 -18.02 -14.37 27.21
N ALA A 171 -18.18 -14.66 28.50
CA ALA A 171 -17.20 -15.45 29.28
C ALA A 171 -17.16 -16.91 28.83
N GLU A 172 -18.33 -17.51 28.57
CA GLU A 172 -18.41 -18.89 28.07
C GLU A 172 -17.85 -19.01 26.65
N LYS A 173 -18.11 -18.02 25.77
CA LYS A 173 -17.51 -17.97 24.43
C LYS A 173 -16.00 -17.87 24.50
N ALA A 174 -15.46 -17.03 25.39
CA ALA A 174 -14.02 -16.90 25.57
C ALA A 174 -13.37 -18.23 26.00
N ALA A 175 -13.94 -18.92 26.99
CA ALA A 175 -13.45 -20.22 27.44
C ALA A 175 -13.56 -21.30 26.35
N ALA A 176 -14.65 -21.31 25.58
CA ALA A 176 -14.85 -22.28 24.49
C ALA A 176 -13.90 -22.04 23.31
N VAL A 177 -13.63 -20.77 22.97
CA VAL A 177 -12.62 -20.42 21.96
C VAL A 177 -11.24 -20.84 22.41
N GLU A 178 -10.89 -20.60 23.67
CA GLU A 178 -9.58 -20.98 24.22
C GLU A 178 -9.35 -22.50 24.18
N GLU A 179 -10.36 -23.30 24.56
CA GLU A 179 -10.33 -24.76 24.40
C GLU A 179 -10.17 -25.15 22.92
N LEU A 180 -10.96 -24.56 22.04
CA LEU A 180 -10.90 -24.84 20.61
C LEU A 180 -9.52 -24.53 19.98
N GLU A 181 -8.86 -23.46 20.42
CA GLU A 181 -7.53 -23.05 19.96
C GLU A 181 -6.45 -24.11 20.19
N ARG A 182 -6.55 -24.93 21.25
CA ARG A 182 -5.57 -26.01 21.53
C ARG A 182 -5.41 -27.03 20.41
N SER A 183 -6.39 -27.13 19.51
CA SER A 183 -6.33 -28.02 18.34
C SER A 183 -5.41 -27.51 17.21
N VAL A 184 -5.09 -26.21 17.21
CA VAL A 184 -4.38 -25.53 16.11
C VAL A 184 -3.16 -24.72 16.58
N THR A 185 -2.97 -24.52 17.88
CA THR A 185 -1.78 -23.89 18.44
C THR A 185 -0.61 -24.87 18.62
N ILE A 186 0.60 -24.33 18.75
CA ILE A 186 1.81 -25.11 19.00
C ILE A 186 1.72 -25.84 20.35
N ARG A 187 2.27 -27.06 20.43
CA ARG A 187 2.24 -27.88 21.65
C ARG A 187 3.37 -27.60 22.64
N THR A 188 4.36 -26.80 22.23
CA THR A 188 5.49 -26.41 23.07
C THR A 188 5.01 -25.68 24.31
N ARG A 189 5.51 -26.05 25.49
CA ARG A 189 5.18 -25.34 26.73
C ARG A 189 5.90 -23.98 26.75
N PRO A 190 5.31 -22.92 27.34
CA PRO A 190 5.94 -21.60 27.39
C PRO A 190 7.38 -21.58 27.97
N GLU A 191 7.69 -22.46 28.93
CA GLU A 191 9.02 -22.62 29.53
C GLU A 191 10.04 -23.35 28.64
N ASP A 192 9.55 -24.14 27.69
CA ASP A 192 10.38 -24.91 26.76
C ASP A 192 10.63 -24.15 25.45
N ALA A 193 10.03 -22.96 25.27
CA ALA A 193 10.29 -22.11 24.12
C ALA A 193 11.78 -21.77 24.00
N ARG A 194 12.31 -21.87 22.78
CA ARG A 194 13.72 -21.57 22.45
C ARG A 194 13.77 -20.54 21.31
N PRO A 195 14.44 -19.38 21.48
CA PRO A 195 14.95 -18.86 22.76
C PRO A 195 13.81 -18.61 23.79
N PRO A 196 14.11 -18.46 25.09
CA PRO A 196 13.11 -18.15 26.11
C PRO A 196 12.29 -16.89 25.79
N LEU A 197 11.00 -16.90 26.18
CA LEU A 197 10.08 -15.77 25.99
C LEU A 197 10.55 -14.53 26.76
N SER A 198 10.55 -13.36 26.12
CA SER A 198 10.65 -12.11 26.85
C SER A 198 9.37 -11.81 27.62
N GLU A 199 9.41 -10.86 28.56
CA GLU A 199 8.21 -10.40 29.26
C GLU A 199 7.16 -9.82 28.29
N ALA A 200 7.59 -9.10 27.27
CA ALA A 200 6.70 -8.48 26.28
C ALA A 200 6.01 -9.54 25.40
N GLU A 201 6.78 -10.50 24.91
CA GLU A 201 6.24 -11.63 24.13
C GLU A 201 5.30 -12.48 24.98
N ARG A 202 5.69 -12.78 26.23
CA ARG A 202 4.88 -13.58 27.17
C ARG A 202 3.50 -12.96 27.42
N ARG A 203 3.41 -11.63 27.56
CA ARG A 203 2.12 -10.94 27.76
C ARG A 203 1.16 -11.09 26.59
N ILE A 204 1.67 -11.31 25.38
CA ILE A 204 0.88 -11.40 24.15
C ILE A 204 0.59 -12.87 23.82
N ALA A 205 1.59 -13.73 23.94
CA ALA A 205 1.57 -15.08 23.37
C ALA A 205 1.18 -16.21 24.34
N VAL A 206 0.92 -15.90 25.62
CA VAL A 206 0.59 -16.92 26.63
C VAL A 206 -0.78 -16.65 27.24
N ASN A 207 -1.61 -17.69 27.30
CA ASN A 207 -2.88 -17.72 28.05
C ASN A 207 -2.88 -18.88 29.06
N ASP A 208 -4.03 -19.11 29.72
CA ASP A 208 -4.18 -20.17 30.73
C ASP A 208 -3.95 -21.59 30.14
N SER A 209 -4.11 -21.74 28.83
CA SER A 209 -3.90 -22.98 28.08
C SER A 209 -2.49 -23.15 27.49
N GLY A 210 -1.58 -22.16 27.62
CA GLY A 210 -0.20 -22.23 27.15
C GLY A 210 0.14 -21.25 26.02
N LEU A 211 1.00 -21.66 25.08
CA LEU A 211 1.40 -20.83 23.95
C LEU A 211 0.28 -20.77 22.89
N THR A 212 0.01 -19.56 22.40
CA THR A 212 -1.05 -19.30 21.41
C THR A 212 -0.56 -19.26 19.96
N TRP A 213 0.72 -19.53 19.70
CA TRP A 213 1.27 -19.46 18.34
C TRP A 213 0.59 -20.47 17.42
N MET A 214 0.26 -20.04 16.20
CA MET A 214 -0.34 -20.88 15.17
C MET A 214 0.70 -21.19 14.08
N PRO A 215 1.35 -22.36 14.15
CA PRO A 215 2.33 -22.75 13.14
C PRO A 215 1.73 -22.85 11.76
N ALA A 216 2.55 -22.66 10.71
CA ALA A 216 2.06 -22.81 9.35
C ALA A 216 1.60 -24.26 9.08
N ARG A 217 2.26 -25.24 9.74
CA ARG A 217 1.88 -26.66 9.73
C ARG A 217 0.53 -26.97 10.37
N SER A 218 0.00 -26.09 11.21
CA SER A 218 -1.37 -26.23 11.73
C SER A 218 -2.41 -25.77 10.73
N VAL A 219 -2.05 -24.83 9.86
CA VAL A 219 -2.97 -24.18 8.92
C VAL A 219 -2.95 -24.85 7.55
N HIS A 220 -1.78 -25.28 7.08
CA HIS A 220 -1.60 -25.78 5.72
C HIS A 220 -0.87 -27.12 5.69
N ASP A 221 -1.14 -27.90 4.65
CA ASP A 221 -0.36 -29.06 4.24
C ASP A 221 -0.17 -29.13 2.71
N ILE A 222 0.71 -30.01 2.26
CA ILE A 222 0.91 -30.35 0.84
C ILE A 222 0.36 -31.76 0.62
N ALA A 223 -0.38 -31.95 -0.47
CA ALA A 223 -0.91 -33.26 -0.81
C ALA A 223 0.20 -34.27 -1.13
N MET A 224 0.04 -35.53 -0.71
CA MET A 224 0.98 -36.61 -1.05
C MET A 224 1.18 -36.80 -2.58
N SER A 225 0.19 -36.39 -3.38
CA SER A 225 0.22 -36.46 -4.83
C SER A 225 0.85 -35.23 -5.51
N ALA A 226 1.34 -34.25 -4.76
CA ALA A 226 1.92 -33.03 -5.33
C ALA A 226 3.31 -33.31 -5.92
N ASP A 227 3.65 -32.65 -7.03
CA ASP A 227 4.94 -32.85 -7.70
C ASP A 227 6.13 -32.47 -6.81
N PHE A 228 5.99 -31.44 -5.96
CA PHE A 228 7.01 -31.07 -4.98
C PHE A 228 7.23 -32.19 -3.95
N GLN A 229 6.14 -32.72 -3.38
CA GLN A 229 6.20 -33.85 -2.45
C GLN A 229 6.92 -35.05 -3.07
N GLY A 230 6.50 -35.49 -4.27
CA GLY A 230 7.08 -36.66 -4.93
C GLY A 230 8.59 -36.51 -5.19
N ARG A 231 9.03 -35.33 -5.66
CA ARG A 231 10.45 -35.05 -5.88
C ARG A 231 11.26 -35.02 -4.59
N SER A 232 10.70 -34.46 -3.52
CA SER A 232 11.36 -34.43 -2.21
C SER A 232 11.48 -35.85 -1.62
N GLU A 233 10.48 -36.71 -1.81
CA GLU A 233 10.55 -38.10 -1.34
C GLU A 233 11.72 -38.86 -1.99
N ASP A 234 11.98 -38.65 -3.28
CA ASP A 234 13.08 -39.30 -4.01
C ASP A 234 14.47 -38.96 -3.44
N THR A 235 14.61 -37.75 -2.89
CA THR A 235 15.87 -37.25 -2.32
C THR A 235 15.93 -37.36 -0.79
N GLY A 236 14.84 -37.74 -0.13
CA GLY A 236 14.71 -37.76 1.33
C GLY A 236 14.33 -36.42 1.97
N GLY A 237 13.89 -35.42 1.20
CA GLY A 237 13.40 -34.15 1.72
C GLY A 237 12.07 -34.30 2.47
N LEU A 238 12.00 -33.82 3.71
CA LEU A 238 10.75 -33.72 4.46
C LEU A 238 9.97 -32.50 3.97
N VAL A 239 8.70 -32.67 3.65
CA VAL A 239 7.79 -31.59 3.23
C VAL A 239 6.63 -31.55 4.22
N ALA A 240 6.26 -30.35 4.62
CA ALA A 240 5.15 -30.09 5.53
C ALA A 240 4.15 -29.10 4.92
N THR A 241 4.61 -27.94 4.46
CA THR A 241 3.72 -26.87 3.99
C THR A 241 4.09 -26.27 2.63
N GLY A 242 5.23 -26.65 2.06
CA GLY A 242 5.74 -26.15 0.79
C GLY A 242 7.01 -25.30 0.94
N THR A 243 7.61 -24.93 -0.19
CA THR A 243 8.83 -24.12 -0.27
C THR A 243 8.67 -22.81 0.53
N ALA A 244 9.65 -22.50 1.39
CA ALA A 244 9.57 -21.37 2.32
C ALA A 244 9.72 -20.00 1.62
N GLY A 245 8.60 -19.42 1.21
CA GLY A 245 8.57 -18.09 0.59
C GLY A 245 9.09 -16.98 1.50
N SER A 246 8.88 -17.07 2.81
CA SER A 246 9.45 -16.11 3.78
C SER A 246 10.98 -16.11 3.73
N THR A 247 11.60 -17.29 3.67
CA THR A 247 13.06 -17.41 3.55
C THR A 247 13.57 -16.80 2.26
N TYR A 248 12.90 -17.04 1.13
CA TYR A 248 13.23 -16.39 -0.14
C TYR A 248 13.27 -14.87 0.01
N ARG A 249 12.20 -14.27 0.55
CA ARG A 249 12.10 -12.81 0.74
C ARG A 249 13.20 -12.28 1.65
N PHE A 250 13.48 -12.96 2.76
CA PHE A 250 14.52 -12.52 3.70
C PHE A 250 15.90 -12.48 3.06
N LEU A 251 16.29 -13.51 2.28
CA LEU A 251 17.59 -13.54 1.63
C LEU A 251 17.69 -12.50 0.50
N VAL A 252 16.63 -12.34 -0.31
CA VAL A 252 16.57 -11.30 -1.35
C VAL A 252 16.77 -9.91 -0.74
N HIS A 253 16.05 -9.60 0.34
CA HIS A 253 16.14 -8.27 0.96
C HIS A 253 17.42 -8.07 1.77
N ALA A 254 17.98 -9.13 2.38
CA ALA A 254 19.31 -9.05 2.98
C ALA A 254 20.39 -8.74 1.91
N ALA A 255 20.32 -9.38 0.73
CA ALA A 255 21.22 -9.07 -0.38
C ALA A 255 21.03 -7.63 -0.87
N ARG A 256 19.79 -7.16 -1.05
CA ARG A 256 19.50 -5.76 -1.40
C ARG A 256 20.01 -4.77 -0.35
N MET A 257 19.88 -5.07 0.95
CA MET A 257 20.45 -4.21 2.01
C MET A 257 21.97 -4.14 1.94
N ARG A 258 22.64 -5.25 1.62
CA ARG A 258 24.09 -5.25 1.40
C ARG A 258 24.47 -4.37 0.22
N ASP A 259 23.77 -4.52 -0.89
CA ASP A 259 24.13 -3.88 -2.16
C ASP A 259 23.71 -2.39 -2.19
N GLN A 260 22.56 -2.04 -1.62
CA GLN A 260 21.99 -0.69 -1.66
C GLN A 260 22.27 0.15 -0.42
N TRP A 261 22.29 -0.46 0.78
CA TRP A 261 22.55 0.25 2.04
C TRP A 261 23.97 0.05 2.56
N GLY A 262 24.78 -0.79 1.90
CA GLY A 262 26.16 -1.06 2.31
C GLY A 262 26.26 -1.79 3.65
N VAL A 263 25.22 -2.53 4.06
CA VAL A 263 25.23 -3.29 5.31
C VAL A 263 25.98 -4.60 5.09
N ASP A 264 27.07 -4.81 5.81
CA ASP A 264 27.85 -6.06 5.75
C ASP A 264 27.06 -7.22 6.37
N LEU A 265 26.24 -7.88 5.54
CA LEU A 265 25.35 -8.98 5.93
C LEU A 265 25.88 -10.34 5.43
N ASP A 266 26.06 -11.29 6.35
CA ASP A 266 26.35 -12.70 6.03
C ASP A 266 25.06 -13.46 5.70
N LEU A 267 24.85 -13.74 4.41
CA LEU A 267 23.66 -14.45 3.93
C LEU A 267 23.54 -15.89 4.47
N GLY A 268 24.65 -16.52 4.85
CA GLY A 268 24.65 -17.83 5.51
C GLY A 268 24.08 -17.76 6.93
N LEU A 269 24.43 -16.73 7.69
CA LEU A 269 23.84 -16.47 9.01
C LEU A 269 22.38 -16.01 8.92
N ILE A 270 22.00 -15.24 7.89
CA ILE A 270 20.58 -14.91 7.63
C ILE A 270 19.77 -16.20 7.35
N ARG A 271 20.28 -17.08 6.48
CA ARG A 271 19.66 -18.39 6.24
C ARG A 271 19.54 -19.23 7.53
N ALA A 272 20.58 -19.21 8.36
CA ALA A 272 20.58 -19.92 9.64
C ALA A 272 19.51 -19.42 10.62
N GLY A 273 19.25 -18.11 10.67
CA GLY A 273 18.18 -17.59 11.52
C GLY A 273 16.77 -17.90 11.00
N MET A 274 16.59 -17.94 9.67
CA MET A 274 15.34 -18.45 9.08
C MET A 274 15.12 -19.94 9.39
N LEU A 275 16.18 -20.76 9.38
CA LEU A 275 16.12 -22.15 9.85
C LEU A 275 15.73 -22.21 11.33
N ALA A 276 16.40 -21.46 12.19
CA ALA A 276 16.15 -21.44 13.62
C ALA A 276 14.67 -21.18 13.96
N VAL A 277 14.10 -20.09 13.43
CA VAL A 277 12.71 -19.74 13.72
C VAL A 277 11.74 -20.71 13.05
N SER A 278 11.97 -21.09 11.80
CA SER A 278 11.03 -21.98 11.08
C SER A 278 10.90 -23.35 11.75
N LEU A 279 12.01 -23.88 12.28
CA LEU A 279 12.08 -25.19 12.92
C LEU A 279 11.55 -25.14 14.37
N THR A 280 11.87 -24.11 15.15
CA THR A 280 11.43 -24.00 16.56
C THR A 280 9.95 -23.69 16.72
N VAL A 281 9.32 -23.09 15.72
CA VAL A 281 7.89 -22.70 15.77
C VAL A 281 7.02 -23.48 14.79
N ASP A 282 7.51 -24.59 14.21
CA ASP A 282 6.77 -25.47 13.31
C ASP A 282 6.19 -24.79 12.04
N HIS A 283 6.90 -23.84 11.44
CA HIS A 283 6.48 -23.24 10.17
C HIS A 283 6.86 -24.11 8.95
N HIS A 284 8.12 -24.52 8.87
CA HIS A 284 8.70 -25.20 7.70
C HIS A 284 9.73 -26.25 8.13
N THR A 285 10.01 -27.22 7.26
CA THR A 285 11.12 -28.18 7.46
C THR A 285 12.45 -27.59 7.01
N PHE A 286 13.57 -28.22 7.37
CA PHE A 286 14.90 -27.83 6.86
C PHE A 286 14.94 -27.77 5.33
N HIS A 287 14.38 -28.80 4.67
CA HIS A 287 14.36 -28.87 3.21
C HIS A 287 13.62 -27.69 2.57
N GLU A 288 12.46 -27.31 3.10
CA GLU A 288 11.65 -26.21 2.58
C GLU A 288 12.34 -24.85 2.73
N VAL A 289 13.00 -24.63 3.87
CA VAL A 289 13.80 -23.42 4.14
C VAL A 289 15.00 -23.36 3.21
N MET A 290 15.76 -24.45 3.09
CA MET A 290 16.94 -24.50 2.23
C MET A 290 16.58 -24.36 0.74
N ARG A 291 15.43 -24.90 0.30
CA ARG A 291 14.93 -24.70 -1.06
C ARG A 291 14.59 -23.23 -1.32
N GLY A 292 13.84 -22.59 -0.41
CA GLY A 292 13.53 -21.16 -0.51
C GLY A 292 14.78 -20.28 -0.52
N ALA A 293 15.79 -20.63 0.28
CA ALA A 293 17.09 -19.95 0.29
C ALA A 293 17.84 -20.14 -1.03
N GLN A 294 17.88 -21.35 -1.60
CA GLN A 294 18.56 -21.59 -2.89
C GLN A 294 17.93 -20.77 -4.02
N LEU A 295 16.59 -20.68 -4.06
CA LEU A 295 15.91 -19.87 -5.06
C LEU A 295 16.32 -18.39 -4.95
N ALA A 296 16.47 -17.86 -3.74
CA ALA A 296 16.95 -16.49 -3.55
C ALA A 296 18.41 -16.34 -3.97
N LEU A 297 19.27 -17.30 -3.62
CA LEU A 297 20.70 -17.26 -3.96
C LEU A 297 20.96 -17.33 -5.48
N ASN A 298 20.14 -18.09 -6.22
CA ASN A 298 20.21 -18.12 -7.68
C ASN A 298 20.03 -16.72 -8.31
N ASP A 299 19.28 -15.83 -7.65
CA ASP A 299 19.02 -14.46 -8.08
C ASP A 299 20.09 -13.46 -7.57
N VAL A 300 21.06 -13.89 -6.75
CA VAL A 300 22.13 -13.05 -6.19
C VAL A 300 23.43 -13.24 -7.00
N PRO A 301 23.86 -12.26 -7.82
CA PRO A 301 25.05 -12.40 -8.64
C PRO A 301 26.30 -12.66 -7.79
N GLY A 302 27.04 -13.73 -8.10
CA GLY A 302 28.33 -14.04 -7.47
C GLY A 302 28.23 -14.40 -5.99
N HIS A 303 27.12 -15.00 -5.53
CA HIS A 303 27.02 -15.50 -4.16
C HIS A 303 28.08 -16.58 -3.86
N ASP A 304 28.40 -16.77 -2.58
CA ASP A 304 29.36 -17.79 -2.14
C ASP A 304 28.81 -19.20 -2.45
N PRO A 305 29.47 -20.01 -3.31
CA PRO A 305 29.00 -21.34 -3.66
C PRO A 305 28.92 -22.30 -2.47
N ARG A 306 29.58 -22.01 -1.35
CA ARG A 306 29.43 -22.80 -0.11
C ARG A 306 28.02 -22.71 0.47
N LEU A 307 27.24 -21.70 0.07
CA LEU A 307 25.83 -21.56 0.39
C LEU A 307 24.93 -22.43 -0.49
N ASP A 308 25.44 -23.11 -1.53
CA ASP A 308 24.57 -23.90 -2.40
C ASP A 308 23.99 -25.12 -1.68
N TYR A 309 22.68 -25.28 -1.83
CA TYR A 309 21.90 -26.37 -1.29
C TYR A 309 21.91 -27.57 -2.24
N THR A 310 22.38 -28.70 -1.73
CA THR A 310 22.32 -29.98 -2.44
C THR A 310 21.12 -30.79 -1.95
N ASP A 311 20.13 -30.98 -2.84
CA ASP A 311 18.93 -31.76 -2.53
C ASP A 311 19.18 -33.27 -2.72
N ASN A 312 19.71 -33.91 -1.67
CA ASN A 312 19.99 -35.35 -1.63
C ASN A 312 19.87 -35.91 -0.20
N TRP A 313 20.13 -37.21 -0.02
CA TRP A 313 20.07 -37.86 1.29
C TRP A 313 21.13 -37.34 2.27
N GLY A 314 22.23 -36.75 1.78
CA GLY A 314 23.30 -36.13 2.59
C GLY A 314 23.12 -34.63 2.86
N ARG A 315 21.91 -34.08 2.75
CA ARG A 315 21.63 -32.64 2.82
C ARG A 315 22.09 -31.92 4.09
N TYR A 316 22.32 -32.64 5.18
CA TYR A 316 22.73 -32.10 6.48
C TYR A 316 24.25 -31.96 6.66
N TRP A 317 25.05 -32.50 5.73
CA TRP A 317 26.51 -32.48 5.83
C TRP A 317 27.12 -31.09 5.60
N ASN A 318 26.43 -30.20 4.88
CA ASN A 318 26.91 -28.85 4.59
C ASN A 318 25.85 -27.81 4.92
N ILE A 319 26.00 -27.16 6.08
CA ILE A 319 25.15 -26.03 6.51
C ILE A 319 26.06 -24.83 6.80
N HIS A 320 26.72 -24.31 5.75
CA HIS A 320 27.59 -23.13 5.87
C HIS A 320 26.87 -21.94 6.55
N PRO A 321 27.50 -21.21 7.50
CA PRO A 321 28.93 -21.24 7.87
C PRO A 321 29.35 -22.30 8.88
N PHE A 322 28.44 -23.14 9.36
CA PHE A 322 28.74 -24.15 10.37
C PHE A 322 29.51 -25.32 9.78
N THR A 323 30.52 -25.78 10.50
CA THR A 323 31.37 -26.89 10.03
C THR A 323 30.71 -28.25 10.27
N GLU A 324 31.10 -29.26 9.50
CA GLU A 324 30.62 -30.64 9.73
C GLU A 324 30.89 -31.09 11.18
N GLN A 325 32.09 -30.78 11.70
CA GLN A 325 32.47 -31.13 13.08
C GLN A 325 31.55 -30.46 14.11
N GLU A 326 31.27 -29.17 13.93
CA GLU A 326 30.39 -28.41 14.81
C GLU A 326 28.96 -28.98 14.82
N LEU A 327 28.42 -29.33 13.65
CA LEU A 327 27.11 -29.97 13.55
C LEU A 327 27.11 -31.37 14.18
N ARG A 328 28.19 -32.13 14.04
CA ARG A 328 28.32 -33.45 14.69
C ARG A 328 28.36 -33.35 16.21
N GLU A 329 29.07 -32.37 16.75
CA GLU A 329 29.23 -32.17 18.19
C GLU A 329 27.97 -31.62 18.86
N ASN A 330 27.24 -30.72 18.19
CA ASN A 330 26.16 -29.94 18.82
C ASN A 330 24.75 -30.33 18.37
N VAL A 331 24.60 -30.96 17.19
CA VAL A 331 23.28 -31.20 16.58
C VAL A 331 23.04 -32.68 16.28
N ALA A 332 24.03 -33.40 15.76
CA ALA A 332 23.89 -34.78 15.36
C ALA A 332 23.75 -35.72 16.57
N ARG A 333 22.78 -36.64 16.53
CA ARG A 333 22.63 -37.66 17.58
C ARG A 333 23.72 -38.71 17.42
N ASP A 334 24.45 -38.98 18.50
CA ASP A 334 25.60 -39.88 18.52
C ASP A 334 26.73 -39.47 17.55
N GLY A 335 26.78 -38.18 17.16
CA GLY A 335 27.72 -37.67 16.17
C GLY A 335 27.44 -38.11 14.73
N LEU A 336 26.26 -38.69 14.45
CA LEU A 336 25.86 -39.25 13.16
C LEU A 336 24.72 -38.44 12.50
N PHE A 337 24.84 -38.17 11.20
CA PHE A 337 23.79 -37.55 10.38
C PHE A 337 22.65 -38.53 10.06
N PRO A 338 21.47 -38.03 9.62
CA PRO A 338 20.30 -38.88 9.36
C PRO A 338 20.54 -40.03 8.37
N ASP A 339 21.32 -39.80 7.31
CA ASP A 339 21.70 -40.82 6.33
C ASP A 339 22.60 -41.90 6.92
N GLU A 340 23.49 -41.53 7.85
CA GLU A 340 24.38 -42.47 8.53
C GLU A 340 23.60 -43.40 9.48
N HIS A 341 22.58 -42.89 10.19
CA HIS A 341 21.67 -43.71 10.99
C HIS A 341 20.84 -44.68 10.14
N ALA A 342 20.31 -44.19 9.01
CA ALA A 342 19.54 -44.99 8.08
C ALA A 342 20.39 -46.11 7.44
N GLN A 343 21.60 -45.78 7.01
CA GLN A 343 22.52 -46.74 6.41
C GLN A 343 22.96 -47.80 7.43
N ARG A 344 23.22 -47.41 8.68
CA ARG A 344 23.54 -48.35 9.74
C ARG A 344 22.42 -49.37 9.98
N LEU A 345 21.17 -48.91 10.05
CA LEU A 345 20.01 -49.81 10.20
C LEU A 345 19.87 -50.74 8.99
N LEU A 346 20.11 -50.23 7.79
CA LEU A 346 20.07 -51.05 6.56
C LEU A 346 21.12 -52.16 6.60
N ASP A 347 22.36 -51.83 6.95
CA ASP A 347 23.47 -52.79 7.03
C ASP A 347 23.20 -53.86 8.11
N GLU A 348 22.62 -53.47 9.26
CA GLU A 348 22.20 -54.37 10.33
C GLU A 348 21.09 -55.34 9.88
N LEU A 349 20.07 -54.85 9.14
CA LEU A 349 18.96 -55.67 8.65
C LEU A 349 19.34 -56.58 7.46
N GLU A 350 20.35 -56.19 6.66
CA GLU A 350 20.85 -56.97 5.52
C GLU A 350 22.00 -57.94 5.89
N GLY A 351 22.42 -57.98 7.16
CA GLY A 351 23.46 -58.89 7.65
C GLY A 351 24.88 -58.55 7.15
N ARG A 352 25.14 -57.29 6.79
CA ARG A 352 26.46 -56.83 6.35
C ARG A 352 27.33 -56.45 7.58
N PRO A 353 28.65 -56.73 7.59
CA PRO A 353 29.49 -56.44 8.74
C PRO A 353 29.62 -54.93 8.99
N THR A 354 29.07 -54.46 10.11
CA THR A 354 29.17 -53.08 10.61
C THR A 354 30.56 -52.83 11.22
N THR A 355 31.51 -52.35 10.41
CA THR A 355 32.81 -51.89 10.94
C THR A 355 32.73 -50.40 11.29
N VAL A 356 32.62 -50.10 12.59
CA VAL A 356 32.95 -48.80 13.17
C VAL A 356 33.85 -49.05 14.38
N THR A 357 35.14 -48.75 14.26
CA THR A 357 36.01 -48.47 15.41
C THR A 357 36.56 -47.06 15.26
N GLY A 358 36.28 -46.23 16.26
CA GLY A 358 36.90 -44.92 16.41
C GLY A 358 38.32 -45.02 16.97
N ALA A 359 39.02 -43.88 16.85
CA ALA A 359 40.28 -43.46 17.49
C ALA A 359 41.61 -43.68 16.72
N ARG A 360 42.17 -42.51 16.29
CA ARG A 360 43.57 -42.03 16.34
C ARG A 360 44.72 -42.96 15.88
N ASP A 361 45.36 -42.62 14.76
CA ASP A 361 46.77 -42.14 14.67
C ASP A 361 47.35 -42.25 13.23
N GLY A 362 48.43 -41.49 13.01
CA GLY A 362 49.06 -41.14 11.73
C GLY A 362 49.41 -42.26 10.73
N GLY A 363 49.31 -41.89 9.45
CA GLY A 363 50.28 -42.17 8.38
C GLY A 363 50.30 -43.55 7.73
N ALA A 364 49.79 -43.65 6.48
CA ALA A 364 50.35 -44.48 5.40
C ALA A 364 49.69 -44.17 4.04
N ALA A 365 50.42 -44.50 2.98
CA ALA A 365 50.36 -44.08 1.58
C ALA A 365 49.18 -44.62 0.73
N PRO A 366 48.98 -44.13 -0.51
CA PRO A 366 47.73 -44.22 -1.27
C PRO A 366 47.63 -45.46 -2.15
N GLY A 367 46.47 -46.12 -2.12
CA GLY A 367 46.11 -47.20 -3.03
C GLY A 367 44.89 -47.96 -2.51
N ASP A 368 43.85 -48.06 -3.33
CA ASP A 368 42.62 -48.83 -3.12
C ASP A 368 41.71 -48.44 -1.95
N ARG A 369 40.97 -47.33 -2.12
CA ARG A 369 39.60 -47.19 -1.59
C ARG A 369 38.73 -46.42 -2.58
N ASP A 370 38.37 -47.06 -3.68
CA ASP A 370 37.23 -46.62 -4.48
C ASP A 370 35.95 -46.97 -3.67
N GLY A 371 35.61 -46.08 -2.75
CA GLY A 371 34.54 -46.26 -1.78
C GLY A 371 33.18 -46.01 -2.41
N THR A 372 32.67 -46.96 -3.18
CA THR A 372 31.24 -47.10 -3.46
C THR A 372 30.51 -47.42 -2.13
N ARG A 373 30.32 -46.39 -1.29
CA ARG A 373 29.54 -46.50 -0.05
C ARG A 373 28.07 -46.24 -0.39
N ALA A 374 27.26 -47.23 -0.05
CA ALA A 374 25.90 -47.52 -0.47
C ALA A 374 24.95 -46.33 -0.71
N VAL A 375 24.25 -46.41 -1.84
CA VAL A 375 23.02 -45.69 -2.19
C VAL A 375 21.92 -46.24 -1.29
N LEU A 376 21.22 -45.41 -0.49
CA LEU A 376 19.98 -45.85 0.15
C LEU A 376 19.01 -46.29 -0.98
N PRO A 377 18.44 -47.52 -0.95
CA PRO A 377 17.64 -48.01 -2.06
C PRO A 377 16.44 -47.10 -2.30
N HIS A 378 16.33 -46.58 -3.53
CA HIS A 378 15.24 -45.72 -3.99
C HIS A 378 14.38 -46.50 -4.99
N HIS A 379 13.09 -46.19 -5.04
CA HIS A 379 12.24 -46.66 -6.13
C HIS A 379 12.73 -45.99 -7.42
N PRO A 380 12.87 -46.68 -8.56
CA PRO A 380 13.18 -46.00 -9.82
C PRO A 380 12.01 -45.10 -10.19
N GLY A 381 12.14 -43.81 -9.91
CA GLY A 381 11.27 -42.77 -10.45
C GLY A 381 11.49 -42.60 -11.96
N PRO A 382 10.63 -41.84 -12.65
CA PRO A 382 10.70 -41.66 -14.11
C PRO A 382 12.03 -41.08 -14.65
N SER A 383 12.90 -40.58 -13.77
CA SER A 383 14.21 -40.01 -14.11
C SER A 383 15.37 -41.02 -14.14
N GLY A 384 15.22 -42.23 -13.55
CA GLY A 384 16.26 -43.27 -13.55
C GLY A 384 17.62 -42.89 -12.95
N ARG A 385 17.75 -41.74 -12.27
CA ARG A 385 19.03 -41.22 -11.75
C ARG A 385 19.34 -41.75 -10.35
N THR A 386 20.56 -42.24 -10.17
CA THR A 386 21.11 -42.61 -8.87
C THR A 386 21.36 -41.35 -8.03
N VAL A 387 20.75 -41.26 -6.84
CA VAL A 387 20.96 -40.13 -5.92
C VAL A 387 22.02 -40.52 -4.89
N HIS A 388 23.14 -39.77 -4.85
CA HIS A 388 24.25 -40.04 -3.95
C HIS A 388 23.97 -39.56 -2.51
N THR A 389 24.48 -40.28 -1.52
CA THR A 389 24.41 -39.96 -0.08
C THR A 389 25.48 -38.95 0.36
N ARG A 390 26.56 -38.77 -0.40
CA ARG A 390 27.59 -37.74 -0.14
C ARG A 390 27.50 -36.61 -1.16
N PRO A 391 27.70 -35.34 -0.78
CA PRO A 391 27.93 -34.28 -1.74
C PRO A 391 29.14 -34.62 -2.61
N VAL A 392 28.96 -34.76 -3.92
CA VAL A 392 30.08 -34.91 -4.85
C VAL A 392 30.73 -33.54 -4.95
N ALA A 393 31.96 -33.42 -4.45
CA ALA A 393 32.77 -32.25 -4.73
C ALA A 393 33.01 -32.24 -6.25
N ALA A 394 32.39 -31.27 -6.94
CA ALA A 394 32.37 -31.09 -8.39
C ALA A 394 31.32 -31.92 -9.16
N GLU A 395 30.05 -31.56 -9.05
CA GLU A 395 29.18 -31.39 -10.23
C GLU A 395 27.94 -30.54 -9.89
N PRO A 396 27.67 -29.42 -10.59
CA PRO A 396 26.44 -28.65 -10.40
C PRO A 396 25.22 -29.46 -10.84
N ASN A 397 24.32 -29.78 -9.90
CA ASN A 397 23.01 -30.36 -10.23
C ASN A 397 22.08 -29.25 -10.76
N HIS A 398 22.29 -28.83 -12.01
CA HIS A 398 21.30 -28.03 -12.73
C HIS A 398 20.33 -28.95 -13.48
N PRO A 399 19.02 -28.99 -13.16
CA PRO A 399 18.02 -29.22 -14.19
C PRO A 399 18.02 -27.98 -15.08
N VAL A 400 18.53 -28.10 -16.30
CA VAL A 400 18.53 -27.06 -17.33
C VAL A 400 17.07 -26.70 -17.68
N PRO A 401 16.59 -25.46 -17.43
CA PRO A 401 15.49 -24.93 -18.22
C PRO A 401 16.06 -24.70 -19.62
N GLN A 402 15.58 -25.44 -20.61
CA GLN A 402 15.86 -25.12 -22.00
C GLN A 402 15.26 -23.75 -22.32
N LEU A 403 16.11 -22.73 -22.38
CA LEU A 403 15.84 -21.50 -23.12
C LEU A 403 16.86 -21.40 -24.25
N PRO A 404 16.44 -20.97 -25.46
CA PRO A 404 17.34 -20.84 -26.61
C PRO A 404 18.35 -19.71 -26.39
N SER A 405 19.62 -20.00 -26.65
CA SER A 405 20.75 -19.08 -26.52
C SER A 405 20.61 -17.82 -27.40
N PRO A 406 21.24 -16.71 -26.98
CA PRO A 406 22.30 -16.12 -27.81
C PRO A 406 23.57 -15.72 -27.01
N PRO A 407 24.68 -15.35 -27.67
CA PRO A 407 26.04 -15.69 -27.24
C PRO A 407 26.73 -14.64 -26.35
N VAL A 408 27.66 -15.13 -25.53
CA VAL A 408 28.75 -14.43 -24.81
C VAL A 408 29.99 -14.40 -25.78
N PRO A 409 31.08 -13.60 -25.65
CA PRO A 409 31.63 -13.04 -24.40
C PRO A 409 32.51 -11.74 -24.44
N GLN A 410 32.96 -11.35 -23.22
CA GLN A 410 34.28 -10.78 -22.82
C GLN A 410 34.36 -9.36 -22.20
N ALA A 411 34.71 -9.37 -20.90
CA ALA A 411 35.31 -8.32 -20.05
C ALA A 411 36.81 -8.10 -20.42
N PRO A 412 37.67 -7.26 -19.76
CA PRO A 412 37.55 -6.66 -18.40
C PRO A 412 38.21 -5.28 -18.07
N ASN A 413 37.91 -4.79 -16.85
CA ASN A 413 38.79 -4.07 -15.88
C ASN A 413 39.19 -2.57 -16.12
N PRO A 414 39.70 -1.84 -15.10
CA PRO A 414 39.25 -1.61 -13.72
C PRO A 414 39.45 -0.12 -13.28
N SER A 415 39.25 0.18 -12.00
CA SER A 415 39.77 1.37 -11.26
C SER A 415 38.91 2.64 -11.19
N ALA A 416 38.11 2.77 -10.13
CA ALA A 416 38.26 3.81 -9.10
C ALA A 416 37.11 3.75 -8.08
N ALA A 417 37.46 3.60 -6.81
CA ALA A 417 36.65 3.98 -5.65
C ALA A 417 37.49 4.98 -4.83
N PRO A 418 36.94 5.68 -3.84
CA PRO A 418 35.62 6.30 -3.71
C PRO A 418 35.75 7.79 -3.31
N THR A 419 34.67 8.57 -3.35
CA THR A 419 34.54 9.75 -2.46
C THR A 419 33.11 9.89 -1.97
N ALA A 420 33.00 10.02 -0.65
CA ALA A 420 31.78 10.09 0.11
C ALA A 420 31.13 11.48 0.02
N GLY A 421 29.79 11.48 0.00
CA GLY A 421 28.95 12.62 0.35
C GLY A 421 28.10 13.16 -0.80
N GLN A 422 26.95 12.53 -1.09
CA GLN A 422 25.73 13.18 -1.63
C GLN A 422 24.55 12.17 -1.66
N ASN A 423 23.38 12.63 -1.22
CA ASN A 423 22.09 11.91 -1.11
C ASN A 423 21.63 11.24 -2.42
N PRO A 424 20.76 10.18 -2.41
CA PRO A 424 19.87 9.89 -3.53
C PRO A 424 18.55 10.68 -3.36
N GLY A 425 18.67 11.99 -3.16
CA GLY A 425 17.60 12.93 -3.50
C GLY A 425 17.95 13.45 -4.89
N GLY A 426 16.96 13.60 -5.78
CA GLY A 426 17.14 13.96 -7.19
C GLY A 426 18.41 14.76 -7.43
N THR A 427 19.36 14.15 -8.14
CA THR A 427 20.57 14.84 -8.57
C THR A 427 20.11 16.09 -9.31
N ALA A 428 20.43 17.27 -8.76
CA ALA A 428 20.37 18.47 -9.54
C ALA A 428 21.12 18.17 -10.84
N PRO A 429 20.52 18.38 -12.02
CA PRO A 429 21.14 18.01 -13.27
C PRO A 429 22.53 18.62 -13.33
N VAL A 430 23.55 17.79 -13.61
CA VAL A 430 24.92 18.27 -13.79
C VAL A 430 24.85 19.45 -14.75
N THR A 431 25.20 20.63 -14.26
CA THR A 431 25.09 21.86 -15.04
C THR A 431 26.27 21.88 -16.00
N VAL A 432 26.03 21.43 -17.24
CA VAL A 432 27.02 21.46 -18.31
C VAL A 432 27.18 22.89 -18.79
N LEU A 433 28.42 23.38 -18.86
CA LEU A 433 28.67 24.72 -19.40
C LEU A 433 28.34 24.77 -20.89
N PRO A 434 27.85 25.90 -21.44
CA PRO A 434 27.50 26.00 -22.85
C PRO A 434 28.60 25.54 -23.81
N ASP A 435 29.86 25.91 -23.54
CA ASP A 435 31.02 25.53 -24.36
C ASP A 435 31.33 24.03 -24.30
N GLU A 436 31.03 23.35 -23.18
CA GLU A 436 31.18 21.90 -23.02
C GLU A 436 30.09 21.16 -23.78
N ALA A 437 28.85 21.66 -23.73
CA ALA A 437 27.73 21.11 -24.48
C ALA A 437 27.97 21.23 -25.99
N GLU A 438 28.53 22.36 -26.45
CA GLU A 438 28.92 22.57 -27.86
C GLU A 438 29.95 21.53 -28.32
N ARG A 439 31.06 21.38 -27.56
CA ARG A 439 32.10 20.38 -27.89
C ARG A 439 31.57 18.96 -27.92
N HIS A 440 30.67 18.62 -27.00
CA HIS A 440 30.03 17.30 -26.99
C HIS A 440 29.12 17.10 -28.20
N ARG A 441 28.33 18.11 -28.60
CA ARG A 441 27.53 18.06 -29.84
C ARG A 441 28.41 17.90 -31.07
N GLU A 442 29.52 18.62 -31.15
CA GLU A 442 30.47 18.52 -32.27
C GLU A 442 31.06 17.09 -32.36
N ALA A 443 31.42 16.48 -31.22
CA ALA A 443 31.89 15.10 -31.17
C ALA A 443 30.81 14.08 -31.60
N VAL A 444 29.55 14.29 -31.20
CA VAL A 444 28.42 13.46 -31.65
C VAL A 444 28.21 13.61 -33.16
N LEU A 445 28.30 14.83 -33.69
CA LEU A 445 28.18 15.13 -35.11
C LEU A 445 29.29 14.45 -35.93
N ASP A 446 30.53 14.49 -35.45
CA ASP A 446 31.67 13.77 -36.06
C ASP A 446 31.46 12.27 -36.10
N ALA A 447 31.00 11.68 -34.99
CA ALA A 447 30.70 10.26 -34.91
C ALA A 447 29.62 9.85 -35.92
N LEU A 448 28.54 10.65 -36.05
CA LEU A 448 27.47 10.40 -37.02
C LEU A 448 27.95 10.49 -38.47
N HIS A 449 28.83 11.44 -38.78
CA HIS A 449 29.47 11.54 -40.08
C HIS A 449 30.36 10.33 -40.37
N GLY A 450 31.22 9.94 -39.43
CA GLY A 450 32.12 8.79 -39.55
C GLY A 450 31.38 7.45 -39.72
N LEU A 451 30.18 7.33 -39.13
CA LEU A 451 29.31 6.15 -39.27
C LEU A 451 28.45 6.15 -40.55
N GLY A 452 28.52 7.18 -41.39
CA GLY A 452 27.65 7.31 -42.57
C GLY A 452 26.15 7.42 -42.23
N ALA A 453 25.81 7.84 -41.01
CA ALA A 453 24.42 7.91 -40.53
C ALA A 453 23.63 9.06 -41.19
N LEU A 454 24.32 10.11 -41.64
CA LEU A 454 23.76 11.38 -42.13
C LEU A 454 23.42 11.39 -43.63
N ASN A 455 23.21 10.22 -44.24
CA ASN A 455 22.82 10.14 -45.64
C ASN A 455 21.63 11.07 -45.96
N GLY A 456 21.85 12.03 -46.86
CA GLY A 456 20.84 13.01 -47.29
C GLY A 456 20.67 14.23 -46.38
N VAL A 457 21.52 14.43 -45.37
CA VAL A 457 21.54 15.62 -44.50
C VAL A 457 22.96 16.21 -44.50
N ASP A 458 23.09 17.49 -44.84
CA ASP A 458 24.38 18.17 -44.74
C ASP A 458 24.76 18.46 -43.28
N ARG A 459 26.06 18.70 -43.06
CA ARG A 459 26.63 18.82 -41.71
C ARG A 459 26.02 19.97 -40.92
N GLU A 460 25.80 21.12 -41.54
CA GLU A 460 25.18 22.29 -40.88
C GLU A 460 23.72 22.03 -40.46
N ARG A 461 22.93 21.34 -41.31
CA ARG A 461 21.56 20.97 -40.94
C ARG A 461 21.54 19.93 -39.84
N ALA A 462 22.47 18.97 -39.86
CA ALA A 462 22.59 17.97 -38.82
C ALA A 462 22.93 18.59 -37.46
N ASP A 463 23.86 19.56 -37.44
CA ASP A 463 24.22 20.30 -36.23
C ASP A 463 23.03 21.07 -35.63
N ARG A 464 22.33 21.88 -36.45
CA ARG A 464 21.10 22.58 -36.03
C ARG A 464 20.01 21.61 -35.52
N ALA A 465 19.98 20.39 -36.04
CA ALA A 465 19.05 19.36 -35.58
C ALA A 465 19.42 18.87 -34.18
N LEU A 466 20.72 18.65 -33.91
CA LEU A 466 21.22 18.25 -32.59
C LEU A 466 20.97 19.35 -31.56
N GLU A 467 21.24 20.62 -31.90
CA GLU A 467 20.89 21.77 -31.04
C GLU A 467 19.39 21.82 -30.73
N ARG A 468 18.55 21.57 -31.73
CA ARG A 468 17.10 21.53 -31.55
C ARG A 468 16.69 20.38 -30.61
N LEU A 469 17.24 19.19 -30.81
CA LEU A 469 16.95 18.02 -29.97
C LEU A 469 17.42 18.23 -28.52
N ASP A 470 18.57 18.88 -28.33
CA ASP A 470 19.11 19.26 -27.01
C ASP A 470 18.20 20.26 -26.29
N ARG A 471 17.61 21.22 -27.01
CA ARG A 471 16.58 22.11 -26.43
C ARG A 471 15.28 21.39 -26.10
N LEU A 472 14.84 20.45 -26.95
CA LEU A 472 13.58 19.73 -26.74
C LEU A 472 13.68 18.78 -25.54
N ARG A 473 14.82 18.10 -25.34
CA ARG A 473 15.00 17.17 -24.22
C ARG A 473 15.00 17.86 -22.85
N ASP A 474 15.38 19.13 -22.80
CA ASP A 474 15.43 19.89 -21.54
C ASP A 474 14.04 20.09 -20.92
N THR A 475 12.99 19.97 -21.75
CA THR A 475 11.59 19.99 -21.32
C THR A 475 11.04 18.62 -20.93
N ASP A 476 11.78 17.53 -21.17
CA ASP A 476 11.40 16.15 -20.82
C ASP A 476 12.00 15.81 -19.44
N PRO A 477 11.18 15.51 -18.40
CA PRO A 477 11.66 15.26 -17.05
C PRO A 477 12.66 14.12 -16.92
N ASP A 478 12.57 13.11 -17.80
CA ASP A 478 13.40 11.91 -17.77
C ASP A 478 14.73 12.10 -18.52
N LEU A 479 14.83 13.14 -19.37
CA LEU A 479 15.99 13.39 -20.25
C LEU A 479 16.68 14.75 -20.01
N ARG A 480 16.12 15.60 -19.15
CA ARG A 480 16.67 16.92 -18.81
C ARG A 480 17.98 16.82 -18.03
N GLY A 481 18.91 17.74 -18.31
CA GLY A 481 20.21 17.81 -17.63
C GLY A 481 21.32 16.95 -18.21
N GLY A 482 22.57 17.27 -17.87
CA GLY A 482 23.76 16.56 -18.39
C GLY A 482 24.00 16.78 -19.88
N PHE A 483 24.91 16.00 -20.48
CA PHE A 483 25.22 16.04 -21.92
C PHE A 483 24.10 15.43 -22.78
N LEU A 484 24.06 15.81 -24.06
CA LEU A 484 23.14 15.24 -25.04
C LEU A 484 23.38 13.72 -25.21
N ASP A 485 22.43 12.90 -24.74
CA ASP A 485 22.37 11.47 -25.04
C ASP A 485 21.48 11.24 -26.27
N LEU A 486 22.13 11.07 -27.42
CA LEU A 486 21.44 10.83 -28.68
C LEU A 486 20.71 9.47 -28.71
N ASP A 487 21.22 8.45 -28.03
CA ASP A 487 20.63 7.11 -28.06
C ASP A 487 19.35 7.06 -27.23
N ALA A 488 19.34 7.71 -26.07
CA ALA A 488 18.13 7.91 -25.28
C ALA A 488 17.05 8.65 -26.10
N LEU A 489 17.44 9.70 -26.82
CA LEU A 489 16.52 10.43 -27.70
C LEU A 489 16.03 9.61 -28.89
N VAL A 490 16.89 8.80 -29.51
CA VAL A 490 16.47 7.89 -30.58
C VAL A 490 15.42 6.91 -30.06
N ARG A 491 15.64 6.33 -28.89
CA ARG A 491 14.65 5.42 -28.27
C ARG A 491 13.34 6.13 -27.97
N ARG A 492 13.40 7.32 -27.35
CA ARG A 492 12.22 8.13 -27.01
C ARG A 492 11.44 8.54 -28.25
N VAL A 493 12.09 9.13 -29.25
CA VAL A 493 11.42 9.73 -30.42
C VAL A 493 10.97 8.67 -31.43
N LEU A 494 11.79 7.65 -31.70
CA LEU A 494 11.45 6.58 -32.65
C LEU A 494 10.67 5.42 -32.02
N LEU A 495 10.31 5.55 -30.74
CA LEU A 495 9.48 4.60 -29.99
C LEU A 495 10.08 3.19 -30.02
N LEU A 496 11.38 3.10 -29.73
CA LEU A 496 12.09 1.84 -29.70
C LEU A 496 11.97 1.20 -28.32
N GLY A 497 11.64 -0.09 -28.29
CA GLY A 497 11.57 -0.85 -27.04
C GLY A 497 12.96 -1.06 -26.42
N PRO A 498 13.06 -1.51 -25.15
CA PRO A 498 14.34 -1.75 -24.49
C PRO A 498 15.25 -2.72 -25.26
N SER A 499 14.67 -3.73 -25.89
CA SER A 499 15.36 -4.74 -26.70
C SER A 499 15.68 -4.31 -28.13
N ASP A 500 15.13 -3.20 -28.62
CA ASP A 500 15.46 -2.68 -29.95
C ASP A 500 16.90 -2.12 -29.96
N THR A 501 17.65 -2.41 -31.02
CA THR A 501 19.03 -1.94 -31.17
C THR A 501 19.08 -0.53 -31.75
N VAL A 502 19.81 0.37 -31.08
CA VAL A 502 20.09 1.72 -31.60
C VAL A 502 21.32 1.65 -32.51
N ASN A 503 21.08 1.59 -33.82
CA ASN A 503 22.12 1.54 -34.85
C ASN A 503 22.29 2.89 -35.57
N ALA A 504 23.31 3.00 -36.42
CA ALA A 504 23.60 4.23 -37.18
C ALA A 504 22.40 4.69 -38.04
N ALA A 505 21.61 3.75 -38.59
CA ALA A 505 20.43 4.09 -39.38
C ALA A 505 19.33 4.73 -38.52
N ALA A 506 19.14 4.26 -37.28
CA ALA A 506 18.18 4.84 -36.32
C ALA A 506 18.61 6.25 -35.88
N ARG A 507 19.90 6.46 -35.56
CA ARG A 507 20.45 7.80 -35.27
C ARG A 507 20.27 8.76 -36.45
N GLY A 508 20.59 8.31 -37.65
CA GLY A 508 20.35 9.06 -38.88
C GLY A 508 18.87 9.37 -39.14
N ALA A 509 17.97 8.45 -38.79
CA ALA A 509 16.54 8.66 -38.95
C ALA A 509 16.01 9.76 -38.02
N LEU A 510 16.48 9.81 -36.77
CA LEU A 510 16.15 10.91 -35.85
C LEU A 510 16.64 12.26 -36.40
N VAL A 511 17.87 12.35 -36.88
CA VAL A 511 18.41 13.60 -37.44
C VAL A 511 17.64 14.04 -38.69
N ARG A 512 17.31 13.10 -39.59
CA ARG A 512 16.45 13.40 -40.75
C ARG A 512 15.06 13.87 -40.35
N LEU A 513 14.47 13.27 -39.31
CA LEU A 513 13.16 13.69 -38.79
C LEU A 513 13.21 15.10 -38.20
N ALA A 514 14.25 15.41 -37.43
CA ALA A 514 14.45 16.71 -36.79
C ALA A 514 14.80 17.84 -37.80
N THR A 515 15.31 17.50 -38.97
CA THR A 515 15.60 18.44 -40.07
C THR A 515 14.48 18.58 -41.11
N ALA A 516 13.51 17.66 -41.11
CA ALA A 516 12.45 17.67 -42.11
C ALA A 516 11.56 18.93 -41.98
N PRO A 517 11.28 19.66 -43.08
CA PRO A 517 10.48 20.90 -43.01
C PRO A 517 9.10 20.71 -42.37
N VAL A 518 8.48 19.55 -42.57
CA VAL A 518 7.16 19.22 -41.99
C VAL A 518 7.18 19.17 -40.46
N THR A 519 8.34 18.95 -39.84
CA THR A 519 8.48 18.92 -38.39
C THR A 519 8.90 20.26 -37.81
N ALA A 520 9.09 21.32 -38.61
CA ALA A 520 9.61 22.61 -38.12
C ALA A 520 8.78 23.21 -36.96
N GLY A 521 7.46 22.96 -36.94
CA GLY A 521 6.55 23.39 -35.86
C GLY A 521 6.47 22.45 -34.65
N ALA A 522 7.16 21.31 -34.65
CA ALA A 522 7.14 20.37 -33.52
C ALA A 522 7.97 20.92 -32.35
N ALA A 523 7.28 21.38 -31.30
CA ALA A 523 7.87 22.00 -30.12
C ALA A 523 8.14 21.03 -28.96
N THR A 524 7.86 19.72 -29.14
CA THR A 524 8.07 18.68 -28.13
C THR A 524 8.63 17.41 -28.77
N LEU A 525 9.28 16.55 -27.98
CA LEU A 525 9.71 15.22 -28.44
C LEU A 525 8.51 14.36 -28.88
N ALA A 526 7.38 14.46 -28.19
CA ALA A 526 6.15 13.77 -28.55
C ALA A 526 5.61 14.17 -29.93
N ALA A 527 5.70 15.46 -30.29
CA ALA A 527 5.33 15.94 -31.62
C ALA A 527 6.27 15.38 -32.71
N LEU A 528 7.57 15.25 -32.43
CA LEU A 528 8.48 14.56 -33.35
C LEU A 528 8.10 13.08 -33.53
N SER A 529 7.80 12.36 -32.45
CA SER A 529 7.31 10.97 -32.52
C SER A 529 6.04 10.84 -33.34
N ALA A 530 5.09 11.77 -33.20
CA ALA A 530 3.87 11.82 -34.00
C ALA A 530 4.16 11.95 -35.51
N HIS A 531 5.09 12.85 -35.88
CA HIS A 531 5.53 12.97 -37.27
C HIS A 531 6.25 11.71 -37.77
N TYR A 532 7.04 11.05 -36.94
CA TYR A 532 7.65 9.77 -37.28
C TYR A 532 6.60 8.70 -37.58
N LEU A 533 5.57 8.56 -36.73
CA LEU A 533 4.44 7.64 -36.98
C LEU A 533 3.73 7.97 -38.29
N ALA A 534 3.48 9.25 -38.57
CA ALA A 534 2.89 9.68 -39.85
C ALA A 534 3.77 9.29 -41.05
N GLN A 535 5.10 9.47 -40.97
CA GLN A 535 6.05 9.04 -42.00
C GLN A 535 6.08 7.51 -42.19
N ARG A 536 5.82 6.75 -41.12
CA ARG A 536 5.69 5.29 -41.16
C ARG A 536 4.31 4.81 -41.61
N GLY A 537 3.45 5.72 -42.06
CA GLY A 537 2.17 5.40 -42.67
C GLY A 537 1.03 5.22 -41.69
N ALA A 538 1.07 5.85 -40.51
CA ALA A 538 -0.04 5.81 -39.56
C ALA A 538 -1.38 6.27 -40.17
N PHE A 539 -1.33 7.23 -41.12
CA PHE A 539 -2.48 7.74 -41.86
C PHE A 539 -2.64 7.13 -43.27
N HIS A 540 -2.13 5.91 -43.49
CA HIS A 540 -2.32 5.22 -44.76
C HIS A 540 -3.79 4.81 -44.97
N PRO A 541 -4.36 4.88 -46.20
CA PRO A 541 -5.76 4.53 -46.48
C PRO A 541 -6.22 3.16 -45.98
N ASP A 542 -5.33 2.17 -45.84
CA ASP A 542 -5.67 0.83 -45.32
C ASP A 542 -6.20 0.85 -43.87
N PHE A 543 -5.87 1.88 -43.10
CA PHE A 543 -6.36 2.07 -41.73
C PHE A 543 -7.58 2.99 -41.67
N ARG A 544 -8.04 3.53 -42.81
CA ARG A 544 -9.06 4.56 -42.83
C ARG A 544 -10.46 4.01 -42.69
N LEU A 545 -11.27 4.67 -41.88
CA LEU A 545 -12.72 4.46 -41.83
C LEU A 545 -13.42 5.55 -42.62
N THR A 546 -14.46 5.15 -43.36
CA THR A 546 -15.35 6.04 -44.10
C THR A 546 -16.81 5.80 -43.68
N ASP A 547 -17.65 6.83 -43.80
CA ASP A 547 -19.08 6.71 -43.59
C ASP A 547 -19.79 6.15 -44.84
N GLY A 548 -21.12 5.99 -44.76
CA GLY A 548 -21.93 5.46 -45.87
C GLY A 548 -21.92 6.34 -47.14
N GLN A 549 -21.41 7.56 -47.06
CA GLN A 549 -21.23 8.50 -48.17
C GLN A 549 -19.76 8.55 -48.65
N GLY A 550 -18.89 7.69 -48.12
CA GLY A 550 -17.47 7.64 -48.44
C GLY A 550 -16.65 8.78 -47.82
N ARG A 551 -17.25 9.59 -46.93
CA ARG A 551 -16.54 10.66 -46.24
C ARG A 551 -15.69 10.08 -45.12
N PRO A 552 -14.56 10.70 -44.78
CA PRO A 552 -13.69 10.16 -43.75
C PRO A 552 -14.33 10.22 -42.35
N SER A 553 -14.35 9.09 -41.64
CA SER A 553 -15.07 8.93 -40.36
C SER A 553 -14.21 8.43 -39.19
N GLY A 554 -12.94 8.09 -39.41
CA GLY A 554 -12.05 7.66 -38.33
C GLY A 554 -10.85 6.83 -38.77
N TRP A 555 -10.16 6.24 -37.79
CA TRP A 555 -9.01 5.35 -37.98
C TRP A 555 -9.18 4.03 -37.22
N ASN A 556 -8.81 2.92 -37.86
CA ASN A 556 -8.80 1.59 -37.28
C ASN A 556 -7.38 0.99 -37.25
N TRP A 557 -6.78 1.00 -36.06
CA TRP A 557 -5.47 0.38 -35.78
C TRP A 557 -5.57 -0.91 -34.97
N LEU A 558 -6.76 -1.54 -34.87
CA LEU A 558 -6.94 -2.83 -34.19
C LEU A 558 -6.18 -3.99 -34.87
N GLY A 559 -5.71 -3.79 -36.10
CA GLY A 559 -5.03 -4.83 -36.90
C GLY A 559 -5.99 -5.84 -37.54
N ARG A 560 -7.30 -5.55 -37.53
CA ARG A 560 -8.36 -6.35 -38.16
C ARG A 560 -9.46 -5.43 -38.71
N PRO A 561 -10.12 -5.81 -39.82
CA PRO A 561 -11.22 -5.01 -40.37
C PRO A 561 -12.40 -4.96 -39.40
N LEU A 562 -13.17 -3.88 -39.46
CA LEU A 562 -14.45 -3.80 -38.74
C LEU A 562 -15.46 -4.76 -39.36
N PRO A 563 -16.37 -5.34 -38.57
CA PRO A 563 -17.52 -6.06 -39.11
C PRO A 563 -18.31 -5.17 -40.09
N ALA A 564 -18.75 -5.73 -41.21
CA ALA A 564 -19.48 -4.99 -42.25
C ALA A 564 -20.79 -4.38 -41.74
N ASP A 565 -21.33 -4.90 -40.65
CA ASP A 565 -22.55 -4.44 -40.01
C ASP A 565 -22.29 -3.67 -38.71
N PHE A 566 -21.11 -3.06 -38.56
CA PHE A 566 -20.79 -2.26 -37.40
C PHE A 566 -21.74 -1.05 -37.27
N ASP A 567 -22.33 -0.88 -36.09
CA ASP A 567 -23.24 0.20 -35.71
C ASP A 567 -22.60 1.07 -34.64
N THR A 568 -22.42 2.34 -34.97
CA THR A 568 -21.89 3.38 -34.06
C THR A 568 -22.98 4.04 -33.22
N GLY A 569 -24.26 3.86 -33.58
CA GLY A 569 -25.40 4.50 -32.93
C GLY A 569 -25.92 3.74 -31.71
N SER A 570 -25.45 2.50 -31.50
CA SER A 570 -25.86 1.61 -30.41
C SER A 570 -24.65 1.11 -29.62
N THR A 571 -24.88 0.74 -28.37
CA THR A 571 -23.92 0.08 -27.48
C THR A 571 -24.65 -0.99 -26.68
N GLY A 572 -23.91 -1.71 -25.83
CA GLY A 572 -24.48 -2.62 -24.85
C GLY A 572 -23.43 -3.05 -23.84
N ARG A 573 -23.82 -4.00 -22.98
CA ARG A 573 -22.96 -4.62 -21.99
C ARG A 573 -23.10 -6.13 -22.06
N ILE A 574 -21.96 -6.82 -22.08
CA ILE A 574 -21.88 -8.26 -21.84
C ILE A 574 -21.34 -8.45 -20.44
N SER A 575 -21.97 -9.31 -19.67
CA SER A 575 -21.51 -9.70 -18.33
C SER A 575 -21.16 -11.17 -18.33
N ARG A 576 -19.94 -11.50 -17.89
CA ARG A 576 -19.48 -12.87 -17.68
C ARG A 576 -19.28 -13.10 -16.19
N ALA A 577 -19.93 -14.12 -15.64
CA ALA A 577 -19.73 -14.54 -14.26
C ALA A 577 -18.57 -15.53 -14.14
N ALA A 578 -18.12 -15.78 -12.91
CA ALA A 578 -16.98 -16.65 -12.63
C ALA A 578 -17.18 -18.11 -13.03
N ASP A 579 -18.43 -18.57 -13.10
CA ASP A 579 -18.81 -19.90 -13.60
C ASP A 579 -18.84 -20.00 -15.13
N GLY A 580 -18.47 -18.91 -15.84
CA GLY A 580 -18.46 -18.83 -17.29
C GLY A 580 -19.82 -18.48 -17.90
N THR A 581 -20.89 -18.32 -17.10
CA THR A 581 -22.20 -17.89 -17.63
C THR A 581 -22.11 -16.48 -18.18
N THR A 582 -22.81 -16.24 -19.30
CA THR A 582 -22.84 -14.94 -19.98
C THR A 582 -24.25 -14.38 -20.03
N GLY A 583 -24.39 -13.10 -19.74
CA GLY A 583 -25.62 -12.32 -19.87
C GLY A 583 -25.36 -11.00 -20.58
N HIS A 584 -26.42 -10.25 -20.90
CA HIS A 584 -26.30 -8.94 -21.54
C HIS A 584 -27.42 -7.97 -21.16
N SER A 585 -27.15 -6.65 -21.28
CA SER A 585 -28.16 -5.59 -21.06
C SER A 585 -29.19 -5.45 -22.19
N GLY A 586 -28.93 -6.06 -23.35
CA GLY A 586 -29.65 -5.74 -24.59
C GLY A 586 -29.04 -4.52 -25.28
N PRO A 587 -29.45 -4.23 -26.54
CA PRO A 587 -28.96 -3.06 -27.25
C PRO A 587 -29.54 -1.80 -26.63
N GLU A 588 -28.69 -0.80 -26.41
CA GLU A 588 -29.02 0.48 -25.83
C GLU A 588 -28.48 1.61 -26.73
N PRO A 589 -29.17 2.76 -26.84
CA PRO A 589 -28.66 3.89 -27.61
C PRO A 589 -27.28 4.31 -27.10
N ALA A 590 -26.33 4.53 -28.01
CA ALA A 590 -25.00 4.98 -27.62
C ALA A 590 -25.06 6.38 -26.97
N PRO A 591 -24.35 6.62 -25.86
CA PRO A 591 -24.40 7.91 -25.17
C PRO A 591 -23.71 9.05 -25.96
N TRP A 592 -22.84 8.71 -26.92
CA TRP A 592 -22.25 9.64 -27.86
C TRP A 592 -23.09 9.87 -29.12
N ARG A 593 -24.29 9.29 -29.20
CA ARG A 593 -25.15 9.45 -30.37
C ARG A 593 -25.44 10.94 -30.56
N PRO A 594 -25.28 11.47 -31.79
CA PRO A 594 -25.49 12.89 -32.04
C PRO A 594 -26.95 13.29 -31.78
N THR A 595 -27.18 14.53 -31.34
CA THR A 595 -28.53 15.10 -31.34
C THR A 595 -28.98 15.24 -32.80
N SER A 596 -30.29 15.19 -33.07
CA SER A 596 -30.80 15.26 -34.45
C SER A 596 -30.20 16.46 -35.22
N GLY A 597 -29.44 16.18 -36.29
CA GLY A 597 -28.76 17.19 -37.10
C GLY A 597 -27.23 17.27 -36.93
N ASP A 598 -26.66 16.67 -35.89
CA ASP A 598 -25.21 16.62 -35.63
C ASP A 598 -24.51 15.45 -36.39
N PRO A 599 -23.20 15.56 -36.71
CA PRO A 599 -22.45 14.49 -37.37
C PRO A 599 -22.18 13.30 -36.43
N ASP A 600 -22.08 12.09 -36.99
CA ASP A 600 -21.59 10.89 -36.28
C ASP A 600 -20.20 11.12 -35.66
N PRO A 601 -19.88 10.42 -34.56
CA PRO A 601 -18.58 10.57 -33.91
C PRO A 601 -17.44 10.12 -34.83
N TYR A 602 -16.30 10.80 -34.72
CA TYR A 602 -15.07 10.39 -35.39
C TYR A 602 -14.43 9.23 -34.61
N LEU A 603 -14.24 8.08 -35.27
CA LEU A 603 -13.81 6.85 -34.61
C LEU A 603 -12.28 6.76 -34.52
N VAL A 604 -11.77 6.39 -33.35
CA VAL A 604 -10.36 6.03 -33.17
C VAL A 604 -10.30 4.70 -32.44
N LEU A 605 -9.89 3.65 -33.14
CA LEU A 605 -9.92 2.27 -32.64
C LEU A 605 -8.50 1.72 -32.53
N LEU A 606 -8.11 1.34 -31.31
CA LEU A 606 -6.75 0.95 -30.96
C LEU A 606 -6.76 -0.30 -30.07
N SER A 607 -5.63 -1.02 -30.02
CA SER A 607 -5.35 -2.00 -28.97
C SER A 607 -4.33 -1.43 -27.98
N ALA A 608 -4.30 -1.89 -26.74
CA ALA A 608 -3.27 -1.52 -25.74
C ALA A 608 -2.19 -2.60 -25.59
N ARG A 609 -0.99 -2.16 -25.19
CA ARG A 609 0.11 -2.95 -24.62
C ARG A 609 0.51 -2.32 -23.27
N PRO A 610 1.33 -3.00 -22.43
CA PRO A 610 1.72 -2.46 -21.12
C PRO A 610 2.38 -1.08 -21.19
N ASP A 611 3.03 -0.76 -22.31
CA ASP A 611 3.80 0.46 -22.57
C ASP A 611 3.02 1.54 -23.35
N GLY A 612 1.73 1.35 -23.66
CA GLY A 612 0.90 2.36 -24.30
C GLY A 612 -0.15 1.80 -25.27
N VAL A 613 -0.73 2.66 -26.11
CA VAL A 613 -1.66 2.21 -27.17
C VAL A 613 -0.91 1.89 -28.44
N VAL A 614 -1.42 0.98 -29.27
CA VAL A 614 -0.70 0.52 -30.46
C VAL A 614 -1.16 1.28 -31.69
N VAL A 615 -0.24 2.03 -32.30
CA VAL A 615 -0.43 2.65 -33.62
C VAL A 615 0.26 1.79 -34.67
N ARG A 616 -0.41 1.61 -35.82
CA ARG A 616 0.07 0.79 -36.93
C ARG A 616 0.33 1.63 -38.16
N GLY A 617 1.26 1.19 -38.98
CA GLY A 617 1.67 1.83 -40.22
C GLY A 617 1.96 0.81 -41.32
N LEU A 618 2.58 1.29 -42.40
CA LEU A 618 2.91 0.50 -43.58
C LEU A 618 3.94 -0.60 -43.29
N GLY A 619 3.92 -1.67 -44.10
CA GLY A 619 4.95 -2.72 -44.07
C GLY A 619 5.03 -3.49 -42.75
N GLY A 620 3.89 -3.66 -42.06
CA GLY A 620 3.84 -4.35 -40.76
C GLY A 620 4.32 -3.52 -39.57
N PHE A 621 4.59 -2.22 -39.77
CA PHE A 621 5.00 -1.33 -38.68
C PHE A 621 3.90 -1.26 -37.60
N ALA A 622 4.30 -1.49 -36.35
CA ALA A 622 3.45 -1.32 -35.18
C ALA A 622 4.31 -0.89 -33.99
N ARG A 623 3.85 0.12 -33.25
CA ARG A 623 4.53 0.64 -32.06
C ARG A 623 3.53 0.94 -30.95
N ALA A 624 3.92 0.62 -29.72
CA ALA A 624 3.28 1.18 -28.55
C ALA A 624 3.63 2.66 -28.47
N VAL A 625 2.63 3.49 -28.20
CA VAL A 625 2.75 4.94 -28.11
C VAL A 625 2.26 5.41 -26.74
N PRO A 626 3.07 6.22 -26.04
CA PRO A 626 2.62 6.96 -24.87
C PRO A 626 1.45 7.89 -25.20
N PRO A 627 0.61 8.25 -24.21
CA PRO A 627 -0.54 9.13 -24.41
C PRO A 627 -0.22 10.45 -25.13
N GLU A 628 0.86 11.12 -24.72
CA GLU A 628 1.30 12.40 -25.28
C GLU A 628 1.62 12.33 -26.79
N VAL A 629 2.15 11.19 -27.24
CA VAL A 629 2.46 10.96 -28.66
C VAL A 629 1.18 10.76 -29.46
N LEU A 630 0.19 10.04 -28.92
CA LEU A 630 -1.10 9.87 -29.59
C LEU A 630 -1.86 11.19 -29.69
N HIS A 631 -1.77 12.05 -28.67
CA HIS A 631 -2.38 13.39 -28.71
C HIS A 631 -1.84 14.21 -29.87
N GLU A 632 -0.52 14.27 -30.01
CA GLU A 632 0.13 14.98 -31.12
C GLU A 632 -0.14 14.31 -32.48
N LEU A 633 -0.15 12.98 -32.54
CA LEU A 633 -0.47 12.25 -33.78
C LEU A 633 -1.86 12.62 -34.27
N MET A 634 -2.88 12.55 -33.40
CA MET A 634 -4.25 12.90 -33.79
C MET A 634 -4.40 14.37 -34.18
N ALA A 635 -3.57 15.27 -33.66
CA ALA A 635 -3.56 16.67 -34.09
C ALA A 635 -3.01 16.87 -35.51
N LEU A 636 -2.27 15.90 -36.07
CA LEU A 636 -1.81 15.90 -37.46
C LEU A 636 -2.88 15.40 -38.46
N ASP A 637 -4.00 14.86 -37.97
CA ASP A 637 -5.10 14.39 -38.82
C ASP A 637 -5.84 15.57 -39.46
N ARG A 638 -5.58 15.78 -40.76
CA ARG A 638 -6.15 16.90 -41.53
C ARG A 638 -7.67 16.80 -41.69
N ASP A 639 -8.22 15.60 -41.78
CA ASP A 639 -9.66 15.43 -41.96
C ASP A 639 -10.41 15.68 -40.65
N LEU A 640 -9.84 15.24 -39.52
CA LEU A 640 -10.40 15.55 -38.20
C LEU A 640 -10.31 17.05 -37.88
N ALA A 641 -9.16 17.67 -38.17
CA ALA A 641 -8.93 19.10 -37.97
C ALA A 641 -9.82 19.97 -38.88
N GLY A 642 -9.95 19.60 -40.15
CA GLY A 642 -10.75 20.30 -41.16
C GLY A 642 -12.26 20.01 -41.13
N HIS A 643 -12.72 19.11 -40.25
CA HIS A 643 -14.12 18.69 -40.25
C HIS A 643 -15.08 19.87 -39.90
N PRO A 644 -16.00 20.28 -40.80
CA PRO A 644 -16.77 21.53 -40.65
C PRO A 644 -17.63 21.57 -39.38
N ARG A 645 -18.20 20.43 -39.02
CA ARG A 645 -19.10 20.28 -37.87
C ARG A 645 -18.41 19.82 -36.57
N ARG A 646 -17.08 19.69 -36.56
CA ARG A 646 -16.26 19.29 -35.40
C ARG A 646 -16.89 18.17 -34.53
N PRO A 647 -17.13 16.96 -35.10
CA PRO A 647 -17.73 15.84 -34.37
C PRO A 647 -16.94 15.49 -33.12
N PRO A 648 -17.59 14.95 -32.07
CA PRO A 648 -16.88 14.33 -30.96
C PRO A 648 -16.09 13.12 -31.44
N VAL A 649 -15.05 12.74 -30.70
CA VAL A 649 -14.25 11.54 -30.99
C VAL A 649 -14.75 10.39 -30.13
N LEU A 650 -14.94 9.20 -30.71
CA LEU A 650 -15.09 7.95 -29.95
C LEU A 650 -13.76 7.22 -29.92
N LEU A 651 -13.09 7.25 -28.78
CA LEU A 651 -11.83 6.56 -28.54
C LEU A 651 -12.12 5.18 -27.92
N HIS A 652 -11.96 4.14 -28.72
CA HIS A 652 -12.01 2.76 -28.26
C HIS A 652 -10.59 2.19 -28.17
N VAL A 653 -10.23 1.70 -26.98
CA VAL A 653 -8.96 1.02 -26.75
C VAL A 653 -9.26 -0.38 -26.21
N GLU A 654 -8.98 -1.41 -27.00
CA GLU A 654 -9.06 -2.81 -26.59
C GLU A 654 -7.95 -3.11 -25.58
N ARG A 655 -8.32 -3.37 -24.32
CA ARG A 655 -7.39 -3.56 -23.19
C ARG A 655 -7.86 -4.66 -22.25
N ALA A 656 -6.91 -5.26 -21.53
CA ALA A 656 -7.17 -6.35 -20.58
C ALA A 656 -7.66 -5.86 -19.21
N ALA A 657 -7.31 -4.64 -18.81
CA ALA A 657 -7.63 -4.08 -17.49
C ALA A 657 -8.23 -2.67 -17.58
N ALA A 658 -8.83 -2.22 -16.46
CA ALA A 658 -9.30 -0.84 -16.31
C ALA A 658 -8.11 0.12 -16.12
N GLU A 659 -8.20 1.33 -16.66
CA GLU A 659 -7.14 2.35 -16.58
C GLU A 659 -7.74 3.73 -16.29
N PRO A 660 -6.94 4.69 -15.78
CA PRO A 660 -7.33 6.09 -15.65
C PRO A 660 -7.70 6.76 -16.98
N LEU A 661 -8.32 7.93 -16.89
CA LEU A 661 -8.82 8.69 -18.04
C LEU A 661 -7.82 9.72 -18.60
N ASP A 662 -6.54 9.63 -18.26
CA ASP A 662 -5.55 10.64 -18.66
C ASP A 662 -5.36 10.70 -20.18
N LEU A 663 -5.35 9.54 -20.84
CA LEU A 663 -5.29 9.46 -22.30
C LEU A 663 -6.46 10.20 -23.00
N PRO A 664 -7.75 9.85 -22.77
CA PRO A 664 -8.85 10.54 -23.45
C PRO A 664 -8.98 12.02 -23.04
N ARG A 665 -8.59 12.38 -21.81
CA ARG A 665 -8.60 13.76 -21.32
C ARG A 665 -7.58 14.64 -22.04
N GLY A 666 -6.33 14.20 -22.14
CA GLY A 666 -5.30 14.95 -22.87
C GLY A 666 -5.63 15.03 -24.37
N LEU A 667 -6.27 14.00 -24.93
CA LEU A 667 -6.71 14.02 -26.32
C LEU A 667 -7.81 15.08 -26.54
N ALA A 668 -8.78 15.17 -25.62
CA ALA A 668 -9.82 16.19 -25.69
C ALA A 668 -9.24 17.61 -25.66
N ASP A 669 -8.28 17.86 -24.76
CA ASP A 669 -7.59 19.15 -24.67
C ASP A 669 -6.84 19.48 -25.94
N ARG A 670 -6.06 18.52 -26.44
CA ARG A 670 -5.23 18.71 -27.61
C ARG A 670 -6.02 18.97 -28.89
N LEU A 671 -7.20 18.35 -29.01
CA LEU A 671 -8.09 18.47 -30.17
C LEU A 671 -9.15 19.56 -30.03
N GLY A 672 -9.34 20.13 -28.84
CA GLY A 672 -10.38 21.12 -28.55
C GLY A 672 -11.81 20.62 -28.81
N ARG A 673 -12.07 19.32 -28.58
CA ARG A 673 -13.40 18.70 -28.75
C ARG A 673 -13.62 17.54 -27.78
N ASP A 674 -14.88 17.17 -27.59
CA ASP A 674 -15.24 16.05 -26.71
C ASP A 674 -14.65 14.72 -27.18
N VAL A 675 -14.15 13.92 -26.23
CA VAL A 675 -13.69 12.55 -26.45
C VAL A 675 -14.48 11.60 -25.56
N TRP A 676 -15.23 10.69 -26.20
CA TRP A 676 -15.90 9.58 -25.54
C TRP A 676 -14.95 8.41 -25.38
N ALA A 677 -14.90 7.84 -24.18
CA ALA A 677 -14.07 6.68 -23.87
C ALA A 677 -14.69 5.87 -22.73
N THR A 678 -14.15 4.67 -22.47
CA THR A 678 -14.56 3.82 -21.35
C THR A 678 -13.51 3.77 -20.26
N THR A 679 -13.94 3.61 -19.01
CA THR A 679 -13.15 2.89 -18.01
C THR A 679 -13.49 1.40 -18.09
N GLY A 680 -12.58 0.54 -17.65
CA GLY A 680 -12.75 -0.91 -17.72
C GLY A 680 -12.55 -1.50 -19.12
N ARG A 681 -12.97 -2.75 -19.28
CA ARG A 681 -12.82 -3.49 -20.53
C ARG A 681 -13.97 -3.17 -21.49
N ALA A 682 -13.62 -3.01 -22.75
CA ALA A 682 -14.56 -2.86 -23.84
C ALA A 682 -14.07 -3.65 -25.06
N GLY A 683 -14.97 -4.00 -25.96
CA GLY A 683 -14.62 -4.67 -27.21
C GLY A 683 -15.68 -4.49 -28.29
N ILE A 684 -15.34 -4.84 -29.52
CA ILE A 684 -16.28 -4.83 -30.65
C ILE A 684 -16.87 -6.23 -30.82
N GLY A 685 -18.19 -6.34 -30.82
CA GLY A 685 -18.86 -7.63 -30.96
C GLY A 685 -20.39 -7.52 -31.09
N ARG A 686 -21.06 -8.67 -31.04
CA ARG A 686 -22.52 -8.76 -31.00
C ARG A 686 -22.98 -9.17 -29.62
N LEU A 687 -24.18 -8.75 -29.26
CA LEU A 687 -24.86 -9.29 -28.09
C LEU A 687 -25.27 -10.75 -28.35
N PRO A 688 -24.99 -11.69 -27.43
CA PRO A 688 -25.38 -13.09 -27.60
C PRO A 688 -26.89 -13.23 -27.79
N ASN A 689 -27.33 -14.09 -28.72
CA ASN A 689 -28.76 -14.42 -28.95
C ASN A 689 -29.69 -13.24 -29.26
N VAL A 690 -29.14 -12.05 -29.57
CA VAL A 690 -29.91 -10.89 -30.03
C VAL A 690 -29.59 -10.68 -31.51
N PRO A 691 -30.58 -10.80 -32.42
CA PRO A 691 -30.42 -10.39 -33.80
C PRO A 691 -30.08 -8.90 -33.85
N GLY A 692 -28.93 -8.53 -34.41
CA GLY A 692 -28.49 -7.15 -34.37
C GLY A 692 -27.10 -6.94 -34.95
N ARG A 693 -26.74 -5.67 -35.10
CA ARG A 693 -25.48 -5.18 -35.64
C ARG A 693 -24.32 -5.36 -34.65
N SER A 694 -23.09 -5.39 -35.15
CA SER A 694 -21.89 -5.39 -34.30
C SER A 694 -21.68 -3.99 -33.71
N MET A 695 -21.30 -3.85 -32.45
CA MET A 695 -21.16 -2.54 -31.79
C MET A 695 -20.00 -2.54 -30.79
N VAL A 696 -19.66 -1.38 -30.24
CA VAL A 696 -18.74 -1.29 -29.09
C VAL A 696 -19.52 -1.68 -27.83
N LEU A 697 -18.97 -2.60 -27.05
CA LEU A 697 -19.62 -3.20 -25.88
C LEU A 697 -18.74 -3.02 -24.65
N LEU A 698 -19.36 -2.72 -23.51
CA LEU A 698 -18.71 -2.87 -22.21
C LEU A 698 -18.65 -4.36 -21.85
N LEU A 699 -17.47 -4.83 -21.47
CA LEU A 699 -17.20 -6.23 -21.15
C LEU A 699 -16.96 -6.37 -19.64
N ASP A 700 -17.99 -6.78 -18.93
CA ASP A 700 -17.94 -6.95 -17.49
C ASP A 700 -17.52 -8.38 -17.11
N GLU A 701 -16.51 -8.49 -16.25
CA GLU A 701 -16.20 -9.73 -15.54
C GLU A 701 -16.68 -9.62 -14.10
N VAL A 702 -17.89 -10.14 -13.89
CA VAL A 702 -18.66 -9.98 -12.66
C VAL A 702 -17.87 -10.61 -11.51
N LYS A 703 -17.57 -9.81 -10.48
CA LYS A 703 -16.76 -10.21 -9.32
C LYS A 703 -15.34 -10.69 -9.70
N GLN A 704 -14.77 -10.20 -10.79
CA GLN A 704 -13.39 -10.50 -11.18
C GLN A 704 -12.60 -9.27 -11.62
N ALA A 705 -13.25 -8.22 -12.11
CA ALA A 705 -12.59 -7.00 -12.57
C ALA A 705 -13.43 -5.73 -12.28
N PRO A 706 -12.83 -4.53 -12.36
CA PRO A 706 -13.57 -3.28 -12.22
C PRO A 706 -14.67 -3.13 -13.27
N ARG A 707 -15.84 -2.65 -12.87
CA ARG A 707 -16.99 -2.43 -13.76
C ARG A 707 -16.72 -1.28 -14.73
N GLY A 708 -16.92 -1.53 -16.03
CA GLY A 708 -16.74 -0.51 -17.06
C GLY A 708 -17.85 0.54 -17.10
N GLN A 709 -17.50 1.77 -17.45
CA GLN A 709 -18.41 2.93 -17.58
C GLN A 709 -18.00 3.81 -18.77
N TRP A 710 -18.98 4.48 -19.40
CA TRP A 710 -18.75 5.46 -20.46
C TRP A 710 -18.52 6.86 -19.88
N PHE A 711 -17.56 7.58 -20.46
CA PHE A 711 -17.19 8.94 -20.08
C PHE A 711 -17.13 9.87 -21.29
N ARG A 712 -17.73 11.06 -21.15
CA ARG A 712 -17.52 12.22 -22.01
C ARG A 712 -16.41 13.09 -21.42
N ASN A 713 -15.29 13.20 -22.13
CA ASN A 713 -14.16 14.02 -21.72
C ASN A 713 -14.20 15.33 -22.50
N THR A 714 -14.60 16.42 -21.84
CA THR A 714 -14.74 17.74 -22.44
C THR A 714 -13.45 18.55 -22.29
N PRO A 715 -12.97 19.23 -23.34
CA PRO A 715 -11.74 20.04 -23.29
C PRO A 715 -11.74 21.02 -22.11
N ALA A 716 -10.60 21.13 -21.44
CA ALA A 716 -10.42 22.17 -20.42
C ALA A 716 -10.33 23.55 -21.11
N PRO A 717 -10.86 24.62 -20.49
CA PRO A 717 -10.55 25.98 -20.92
C PRO A 717 -9.04 26.22 -20.89
N ALA A 718 -8.51 27.04 -21.80
CA ALA A 718 -7.09 27.36 -21.80
C ALA A 718 -6.69 28.09 -20.51
N GLY A 719 -5.60 27.65 -19.86
CA GLY A 719 -5.02 28.32 -18.68
C GLY A 719 -5.62 27.96 -17.31
N THR A 720 -6.54 26.99 -17.21
CA THR A 720 -7.25 26.70 -15.94
C THR A 720 -6.56 25.74 -14.97
N LEU A 721 -5.46 25.08 -15.33
CA LEU A 721 -4.80 24.11 -14.44
C LEU A 721 -3.32 24.45 -14.27
N PRO A 722 -2.81 24.61 -13.03
CA PRO A 722 -1.38 24.68 -12.76
C PRO A 722 -0.69 23.42 -13.30
N ALA A 723 0.56 23.55 -13.75
CA ALA A 723 1.38 22.39 -14.11
C ALA A 723 1.49 21.44 -12.89
N ALA A 724 1.25 20.15 -13.12
CA ALA A 724 1.44 19.14 -12.08
C ALA A 724 2.95 18.92 -11.87
N GLU A 725 3.39 18.91 -10.61
CA GLU A 725 4.75 18.48 -10.28
C GLU A 725 4.91 16.98 -10.57
N PRO A 726 6.12 16.47 -10.90
CA PRO A 726 6.34 15.04 -11.14
C PRO A 726 5.88 14.14 -9.97
N ASP A 727 5.97 14.66 -8.75
CA ASP A 727 5.52 14.02 -7.50
C ASP A 727 4.00 14.12 -7.26
N ASP A 728 3.19 14.54 -8.24
CA ASP A 728 1.72 14.54 -8.17
C ASP A 728 1.06 13.39 -8.95
N ARG A 729 1.85 12.47 -9.55
CA ARG A 729 1.29 11.33 -10.30
C ARG A 729 0.60 10.35 -9.37
N VAL A 730 -0.73 10.34 -9.40
CA VAL A 730 -1.58 9.43 -8.64
C VAL A 730 -2.42 8.52 -9.55
N THR A 731 -2.59 7.28 -9.13
CA THR A 731 -3.44 6.28 -9.77
C THR A 731 -4.85 6.37 -9.18
N ALA A 732 -5.83 6.70 -10.04
CA ALA A 732 -7.21 6.87 -9.60
C ALA A 732 -8.21 6.52 -10.71
N LEU A 733 -9.07 5.54 -10.47
CA LEU A 733 -10.13 5.14 -11.39
C LEU A 733 -11.31 6.10 -11.27
N SER A 734 -11.70 6.76 -12.36
CA SER A 734 -12.81 7.72 -12.35
C SER A 734 -14.17 7.02 -12.28
N VAL A 735 -15.15 7.69 -11.67
CA VAL A 735 -16.54 7.26 -11.56
C VAL A 735 -17.45 8.26 -12.28
N ALA A 736 -18.44 7.77 -13.03
CA ALA A 736 -19.28 8.59 -13.90
C ALA A 736 -20.61 9.00 -13.23
N THR A 737 -21.08 10.22 -13.54
CA THR A 737 -22.47 10.66 -13.31
C THR A 737 -23.44 9.98 -14.27
N ARG A 738 -24.74 10.23 -14.04
CA ARG A 738 -25.80 9.92 -15.00
C ARG A 738 -25.55 10.49 -16.40
N ASP A 739 -24.87 11.64 -16.48
CA ASP A 739 -24.55 12.34 -17.74
C ASP A 739 -23.16 11.98 -18.30
N HIS A 740 -22.56 10.88 -17.83
CA HIS A 740 -21.25 10.39 -18.27
C HIS A 740 -20.08 11.36 -18.01
N ARG A 741 -20.21 12.27 -17.05
CA ARG A 741 -19.10 13.14 -16.60
C ARG A 741 -18.45 12.55 -15.36
N SER A 742 -17.18 12.85 -15.10
CA SER A 742 -16.53 12.36 -13.87
C SER A 742 -17.05 13.11 -12.65
N MET A 743 -17.61 12.39 -11.68
CA MET A 743 -18.10 12.91 -10.38
C MET A 743 -17.21 12.52 -9.21
N GLY A 744 -16.07 11.92 -9.48
CA GLY A 744 -15.27 11.33 -8.42
C GLY A 744 -14.29 10.31 -8.93
N TYR A 745 -13.61 9.68 -7.99
CA TYR A 745 -12.63 8.65 -8.27
C TYR A 745 -12.49 7.68 -7.10
N ILE A 746 -11.85 6.54 -7.38
CA ILE A 746 -11.38 5.57 -6.40
C ILE A 746 -9.86 5.45 -6.57
N SER A 747 -9.10 5.71 -5.51
CA SER A 747 -7.65 5.44 -5.46
C SER A 747 -7.38 4.41 -4.36
N MET A 748 -7.39 3.14 -4.78
CA MET A 748 -7.23 1.94 -3.95
C MET A 748 -6.66 0.81 -4.81
N ASP A 749 -6.06 -0.21 -4.20
CA ASP A 749 -5.74 -1.45 -4.91
C ASP A 749 -7.03 -2.26 -5.18
N LEU A 750 -7.55 -2.12 -6.40
CA LEU A 750 -8.75 -2.81 -6.83
C LEU A 750 -8.49 -4.29 -7.14
N SER A 751 -7.27 -4.66 -7.54
CA SER A 751 -6.88 -6.04 -7.83
C SER A 751 -6.87 -6.90 -6.56
N GLU A 752 -6.43 -6.35 -5.43
CA GLU A 752 -6.40 -7.04 -4.15
C GLU A 752 -7.75 -7.06 -3.42
N THR A 753 -8.73 -6.27 -3.88
CA THR A 753 -10.07 -6.27 -3.29
C THR A 753 -10.83 -7.55 -3.70
N PRO A 754 -11.56 -8.22 -2.77
CA PRO A 754 -12.42 -9.35 -3.12
C PRO A 754 -13.33 -9.04 -4.31
N GLY A 755 -13.20 -9.86 -5.36
CA GLY A 755 -13.92 -9.68 -6.62
C GLY A 755 -13.29 -8.69 -7.61
N GLY A 756 -12.00 -8.38 -7.48
CA GLY A 756 -11.21 -7.57 -8.41
C GLY A 756 -11.72 -6.14 -8.58
N GLY A 757 -12.29 -5.56 -7.52
CA GLY A 757 -12.83 -4.19 -7.53
C GLY A 757 -14.22 -4.05 -8.14
N TRP A 758 -14.85 -5.14 -8.60
CA TRP A 758 -16.21 -5.15 -9.17
C TRP A 758 -17.25 -4.49 -8.25
N SER A 759 -17.40 -5.01 -7.02
CA SER A 759 -18.44 -4.56 -6.10
C SER A 759 -18.27 -3.09 -5.74
N ARG A 760 -17.02 -2.63 -5.56
CA ARG A 760 -16.71 -1.25 -5.21
C ARG A 760 -17.03 -0.30 -6.35
N THR A 761 -16.57 -0.59 -7.57
CA THR A 761 -16.85 0.24 -8.74
C THR A 761 -18.33 0.25 -9.12
N LEU A 762 -19.04 -0.87 -8.94
CA LEU A 762 -20.48 -0.94 -9.11
C LEU A 762 -21.22 -0.06 -8.10
N ALA A 763 -20.90 -0.15 -6.80
CA ALA A 763 -21.51 0.71 -5.79
C ALA A 763 -21.22 2.19 -6.07
N HIS A 764 -19.98 2.53 -6.42
CA HIS A 764 -19.60 3.92 -6.70
C HIS A 764 -20.33 4.49 -7.91
N SER A 765 -20.53 3.71 -8.98
CA SER A 765 -21.30 4.14 -10.15
C SER A 765 -22.76 4.50 -9.85
N ARG A 766 -23.24 4.19 -8.64
CA ARG A 766 -24.60 4.48 -8.18
C ARG A 766 -24.67 5.58 -7.12
N LEU A 767 -23.54 6.16 -6.70
CA LEU A 767 -23.51 7.15 -5.62
C LEU A 767 -24.39 8.37 -5.90
N GLY A 768 -24.53 8.76 -7.18
CA GLY A 768 -25.41 9.85 -7.59
C GLY A 768 -26.90 9.61 -7.39
N THR A 769 -27.29 8.39 -7.01
CA THR A 769 -28.67 8.02 -6.69
C THR A 769 -28.91 7.83 -5.19
N VAL A 770 -27.86 7.94 -4.37
CA VAL A 770 -27.94 7.69 -2.93
C VAL A 770 -28.35 8.96 -2.20
N THR A 771 -29.48 8.92 -1.50
CA THR A 771 -30.04 10.07 -0.77
C THR A 771 -29.94 9.93 0.75
N SER A 772 -29.54 8.75 1.26
CA SER A 772 -29.46 8.43 2.69
C SER A 772 -28.24 7.57 3.05
N TYR A 773 -27.83 7.61 4.32
CA TYR A 773 -26.78 6.76 4.90
C TYR A 773 -27.30 6.01 6.13
N THR A 774 -26.55 5.02 6.61
CA THR A 774 -26.90 4.23 7.81
C THR A 774 -25.69 4.07 8.73
N HIS A 775 -25.94 3.92 10.03
CA HIS A 775 -24.91 3.57 11.00
C HIS A 775 -24.71 2.06 11.10
N LEU A 776 -23.45 1.62 11.04
CA LEU A 776 -23.06 0.22 11.13
C LEU A 776 -22.35 -0.05 12.46
N ARG A 777 -22.91 -0.91 13.30
CA ARG A 777 -22.26 -1.42 14.51
C ARG A 777 -21.62 -2.76 14.14
N ASN A 778 -20.34 -2.73 13.75
CA ASN A 778 -19.58 -3.79 13.08
C ASN A 778 -20.07 -4.14 11.65
N ALA A 779 -19.22 -4.80 10.86
CA ALA A 779 -19.41 -4.97 9.41
C ALA A 779 -20.56 -5.91 8.99
N TYR A 780 -21.30 -6.50 9.95
CA TYR A 780 -22.28 -7.56 9.70
C TYR A 780 -23.63 -7.39 10.43
N GLY A 781 -23.84 -6.30 11.17
CA GLY A 781 -25.12 -6.01 11.83
C GLY A 781 -26.16 -5.38 10.89
N PRO A 782 -27.48 -5.51 11.18
CA PRO A 782 -28.49 -4.69 10.51
C PRO A 782 -28.17 -3.22 10.81
N GLY A 783 -27.98 -2.41 9.76
CA GLY A 783 -27.73 -0.98 9.90
C GLY A 783 -28.89 -0.27 10.60
N SER A 784 -28.65 0.93 11.14
CA SER A 784 -29.71 1.81 11.62
C SER A 784 -30.71 2.14 10.52
N ASP A 785 -31.85 2.73 10.91
CA ASP A 785 -32.76 3.34 9.94
C ASP A 785 -32.01 4.34 9.05
N PRO A 786 -32.37 4.44 7.74
CA PRO A 786 -31.74 5.38 6.83
C PRO A 786 -31.91 6.83 7.30
N ILE A 787 -30.79 7.55 7.36
CA ILE A 787 -30.73 8.98 7.70
C ILE A 787 -30.45 9.75 6.40
N PRO A 788 -31.17 10.84 6.09
CA PRO A 788 -30.87 11.66 4.92
C PRO A 788 -29.41 12.13 4.89
N LEU A 789 -28.82 12.20 3.70
CA LEU A 789 -27.47 12.73 3.51
C LEU A 789 -27.48 14.26 3.61
N PRO A 790 -26.44 14.91 4.20
CA PRO A 790 -26.46 16.35 4.45
C PRO A 790 -26.70 17.21 3.21
N TRP A 791 -26.08 16.88 2.08
CA TRP A 791 -26.25 17.62 0.83
C TRP A 791 -27.66 17.46 0.24
N THR A 792 -28.33 16.35 0.51
CA THR A 792 -29.73 16.13 0.12
C THR A 792 -30.66 17.00 0.97
N GLU A 793 -30.46 17.02 2.29
CA GLU A 793 -31.26 17.84 3.22
C GLU A 793 -31.13 19.34 2.92
N LEU A 794 -29.92 19.76 2.53
CA LEU A 794 -29.61 21.15 2.19
C LEU A 794 -29.93 21.52 0.74
N ASN A 795 -30.48 20.58 -0.05
CA ASN A 795 -30.80 20.78 -1.46
C ASN A 795 -29.61 21.31 -2.29
N LEU A 796 -28.41 20.77 -2.03
CA LEU A 796 -27.18 21.11 -2.75
C LEU A 796 -27.06 20.26 -4.03
N PRO A 797 -26.26 20.72 -5.02
CA PRO A 797 -25.87 19.87 -6.14
C PRO A 797 -25.21 18.58 -5.67
N GLU A 798 -25.30 17.55 -6.50
CA GLU A 798 -24.63 16.27 -6.26
C GLU A 798 -23.13 16.48 -6.00
N PRO A 799 -22.56 15.89 -4.91
CA PRO A 799 -21.16 16.09 -4.57
C PRO A 799 -20.20 15.43 -5.56
N TYR A 800 -18.97 15.94 -5.57
CA TYR A 800 -17.81 15.21 -6.06
C TYR A 800 -17.33 14.21 -5.01
N PHE A 801 -17.28 12.92 -5.33
CA PHE A 801 -16.91 11.85 -4.41
C PHE A 801 -15.42 11.48 -4.53
N ALA A 802 -14.63 11.82 -3.52
CA ALA A 802 -13.27 11.34 -3.38
C ALA A 802 -13.24 10.08 -2.52
N ASN A 803 -12.70 8.98 -3.04
CA ASN A 803 -12.56 7.73 -2.31
C ASN A 803 -11.11 7.26 -2.24
N ASN A 804 -10.58 7.20 -1.02
CA ASN A 804 -9.23 6.81 -0.65
C ASN A 804 -9.28 6.05 0.68
N HIS A 805 -8.25 5.27 0.98
CA HIS A 805 -8.01 4.90 2.38
C HIS A 805 -7.55 6.14 3.16
N GLY A 806 -7.86 6.17 4.46
CA GLY A 806 -7.45 7.26 5.33
C GLY A 806 -7.42 6.85 6.80
N THR A 807 -6.63 7.59 7.56
CA THR A 807 -6.56 7.58 9.02
C THR A 807 -6.65 9.03 9.49
N PRO A 808 -6.80 9.30 10.80
CA PRO A 808 -6.85 10.68 11.29
C PRO A 808 -5.68 11.54 10.77
N GLY A 809 -6.00 12.60 10.02
CA GLY A 809 -5.03 13.51 9.42
C GLY A 809 -4.22 13.00 8.21
N THR A 810 -4.42 11.76 7.76
CA THR A 810 -3.63 11.16 6.66
C THR A 810 -4.54 10.51 5.62
N VAL A 811 -4.24 10.75 4.34
CA VAL A 811 -4.93 10.13 3.20
C VAL A 811 -3.95 9.35 2.34
N VAL A 812 -4.40 8.18 1.88
CA VAL A 812 -3.58 7.28 1.09
C VAL A 812 -3.84 7.48 -0.40
N TRP A 813 -2.78 7.76 -1.16
CA TRP A 813 -2.79 7.68 -2.62
C TRP A 813 -2.12 6.40 -3.10
N HIS A 814 -2.72 5.78 -4.10
CA HIS A 814 -1.97 4.85 -4.94
C HIS A 814 -1.26 5.65 -6.03
N THR A 815 0.00 5.32 -6.27
CA THR A 815 0.85 5.93 -7.31
C THR A 815 1.45 4.81 -8.15
N PRO A 816 2.04 5.10 -9.33
CA PRO A 816 2.79 4.11 -10.08
C PRO A 816 3.96 3.48 -9.29
N GLN A 817 4.48 4.17 -8.29
CA GLN A 817 5.56 3.71 -7.40
C GLN A 817 5.03 2.98 -6.15
N GLY A 818 3.72 2.80 -6.02
CA GLY A 818 3.08 2.16 -4.88
C GLY A 818 2.30 3.15 -4.00
N ARG A 819 2.09 2.76 -2.75
CA ARG A 819 1.31 3.54 -1.77
C ARG A 819 2.09 4.79 -1.33
N ARG A 820 1.40 5.94 -1.25
CA ARG A 820 1.90 7.18 -0.64
C ARG A 820 0.91 7.71 0.38
N ASP A 821 1.42 8.12 1.54
CA ASP A 821 0.63 8.74 2.60
C ASP A 821 0.79 10.28 2.53
N ASP A 822 -0.31 10.98 2.26
CA ASP A 822 -0.37 12.44 2.21
C ASP A 822 -1.02 12.98 3.49
N ASP A 823 -0.49 14.07 4.03
CA ASP A 823 -1.20 14.86 5.03
C ASP A 823 -2.38 15.63 4.41
N GLY A 824 -3.25 16.19 5.25
CA GLY A 824 -4.42 16.96 4.83
C GLY A 824 -4.10 18.04 3.78
N PRO A 825 -3.13 18.94 4.00
CA PRO A 825 -2.78 19.99 3.05
C PRO A 825 -2.27 19.46 1.70
N ARG A 826 -1.42 18.43 1.69
CA ARG A 826 -0.92 17.83 0.43
C ARG A 826 -2.02 17.13 -0.34
N PHE A 827 -2.87 16.37 0.35
CA PHE A 827 -4.05 15.74 -0.25
C PHE A 827 -4.98 16.78 -0.86
N ALA A 828 -5.31 17.84 -0.11
CA ALA A 828 -6.19 18.92 -0.54
C ALA A 828 -5.66 19.60 -1.81
N ARG A 829 -4.36 19.94 -1.85
CA ARG A 829 -3.69 20.51 -3.04
C ARG A 829 -3.77 19.59 -4.25
N THR A 830 -3.49 18.31 -4.03
CA THR A 830 -3.57 17.29 -5.09
C THR A 830 -5.00 17.17 -5.63
N LEU A 831 -6.00 17.13 -4.74
CA LEU A 831 -7.42 17.05 -5.10
C LEU A 831 -7.91 18.30 -5.85
N ALA A 832 -7.56 19.50 -5.38
CA ALA A 832 -7.94 20.77 -6.00
C ALA A 832 -7.42 20.90 -7.44
N ARG A 833 -6.22 20.37 -7.73
CA ARG A 833 -5.65 20.31 -9.07
C ARG A 833 -6.29 19.26 -9.98
N ARG A 834 -7.08 18.32 -9.46
CA ARG A 834 -7.71 17.28 -10.30
C ARG A 834 -8.70 17.93 -11.25
N ARG A 835 -8.42 17.76 -12.54
CA ARG A 835 -9.27 18.25 -13.63
C ARG A 835 -10.75 17.89 -13.47
N SER A 836 -11.07 16.67 -13.01
CA SER A 836 -12.46 16.27 -12.85
C SER A 836 -13.21 17.08 -11.78
N LEU A 837 -12.52 17.56 -10.74
CA LEU A 837 -13.12 18.49 -9.76
C LEU A 837 -13.09 19.94 -10.29
N ALA A 838 -11.96 20.39 -10.84
CA ALA A 838 -11.81 21.75 -11.36
C ALA A 838 -12.78 22.08 -12.51
N SER A 839 -13.27 21.07 -13.24
CA SER A 839 -14.27 21.24 -14.31
C SER A 839 -15.72 21.44 -13.81
N LEU A 840 -15.97 21.31 -12.51
CA LEU A 840 -17.29 21.52 -11.90
C LEU A 840 -17.44 22.95 -11.40
N ALA A 841 -18.67 23.49 -11.43
CA ALA A 841 -18.97 24.81 -10.87
C ALA A 841 -18.64 24.85 -9.36
N PRO A 842 -18.13 25.95 -8.79
CA PRO A 842 -17.69 26.05 -7.39
C PRO A 842 -18.74 25.62 -6.34
N GLU A 843 -20.01 25.67 -6.69
CA GLU A 843 -21.15 25.33 -5.83
C GLU A 843 -21.31 23.81 -5.62
N HIS A 844 -20.67 22.98 -6.46
CA HIS A 844 -20.62 21.53 -6.24
C HIS A 844 -19.81 21.22 -4.97
N PRO A 845 -20.42 20.58 -3.96
CA PRO A 845 -19.70 20.17 -2.76
C PRO A 845 -18.77 19.00 -3.03
N VAL A 846 -17.88 18.70 -2.10
CA VAL A 846 -17.03 17.51 -2.12
C VAL A 846 -17.45 16.58 -0.98
N ALA A 847 -17.67 15.30 -1.26
CA ALA A 847 -17.87 14.26 -0.25
C ALA A 847 -16.62 13.39 -0.17
N LEU A 848 -15.95 13.42 0.99
CA LEU A 848 -14.79 12.58 1.26
C LEU A 848 -15.27 11.22 1.81
N LEU A 849 -15.35 10.23 0.93
CA LEU A 849 -15.53 8.82 1.28
C LEU A 849 -14.17 8.24 1.69
N ILE A 850 -13.59 8.85 2.72
CA ILE A 850 -12.25 8.56 3.23
C ILE A 850 -12.41 8.36 4.74
N CYS A 851 -11.98 7.21 5.25
CA CYS A 851 -12.09 6.90 6.67
C CYS A 851 -11.42 8.00 7.51
N TYR A 852 -12.09 8.46 8.57
CA TYR A 852 -11.57 9.45 9.51
C TYR A 852 -11.26 10.84 8.91
N ALA A 853 -11.74 11.19 7.71
CA ALA A 853 -11.43 12.49 7.10
C ALA A 853 -12.00 13.71 7.85
N ALA A 854 -12.97 13.52 8.76
CA ALA A 854 -13.41 14.56 9.68
C ALA A 854 -12.69 14.54 11.04
N THR A 855 -11.75 13.62 11.26
CA THR A 855 -11.02 13.48 12.51
C THR A 855 -9.61 14.05 12.36
N PRO A 856 -9.26 15.12 13.11
CA PRO A 856 -7.91 15.67 13.10
C PRO A 856 -6.88 14.66 13.64
N ALA A 857 -5.62 14.82 13.25
CA ALA A 857 -4.53 14.09 13.88
C ALA A 857 -4.45 14.44 15.38
N GLY A 858 -4.23 13.43 16.22
CA GLY A 858 -4.22 13.58 17.68
C GLY A 858 -3.41 12.51 18.39
N ILE A 859 -3.44 12.54 19.71
CA ILE A 859 -2.77 11.58 20.60
C ILE A 859 -3.66 10.34 20.76
N GLY A 860 -3.07 9.18 20.58
CA GLY A 860 -3.76 7.88 20.66
C GLY A 860 -3.78 7.18 19.31
N GLU A 861 -3.55 5.87 19.33
CA GLU A 861 -3.65 5.03 18.14
C GLU A 861 -5.12 4.73 17.83
N VAL A 862 -5.43 4.58 16.54
CA VAL A 862 -6.67 3.96 16.10
C VAL A 862 -6.29 2.51 15.73
N PRO A 863 -6.65 1.51 16.56
CA PRO A 863 -6.49 0.10 16.21
C PRO A 863 -7.08 -0.17 14.83
N GLY A 864 -6.40 -1.01 14.04
CA GLY A 864 -6.55 -1.15 12.58
C GLY A 864 -7.93 -1.54 12.04
N HIS A 865 -7.96 -2.32 10.95
CA HIS A 865 -9.15 -2.57 10.12
C HIS A 865 -10.35 -3.31 10.79
N HIS A 866 -10.30 -3.53 12.11
CA HIS A 866 -11.41 -4.05 12.91
C HIS A 866 -11.80 -3.01 13.95
N VAL A 867 -13.12 -2.75 14.05
CA VAL A 867 -13.72 -1.75 14.95
C VAL A 867 -13.14 -1.89 16.35
N GLU A 868 -12.27 -0.99 16.80
CA GLU A 868 -11.96 -0.84 18.23
C GLU A 868 -11.10 0.41 18.49
N GLY A 869 -11.42 1.15 19.56
CA GLY A 869 -10.65 2.31 20.04
C GLY A 869 -11.43 3.65 20.06
N PRO A 870 -11.18 4.54 21.04
CA PRO A 870 -11.67 5.92 20.99
C PRO A 870 -10.99 6.71 19.85
N LEU A 871 -11.64 7.76 19.35
CA LEU A 871 -10.98 8.70 18.43
C LEU A 871 -9.75 9.34 19.11
N PRO A 872 -8.69 9.69 18.35
CA PRO A 872 -7.54 10.37 18.91
C PRO A 872 -7.94 11.64 19.65
N PHE A 873 -7.30 11.87 20.79
CA PHE A 873 -7.48 13.10 21.55
C PHE A 873 -6.71 14.24 20.88
N VAL A 874 -7.39 15.34 20.56
CA VAL A 874 -6.78 16.53 19.95
C VAL A 874 -6.66 17.61 21.04
N PRO A 875 -5.45 17.89 21.56
CA PRO A 875 -5.30 18.85 22.65
C PRO A 875 -5.72 20.28 22.29
N ASP A 876 -5.49 20.69 21.05
CA ASP A 876 -5.85 22.02 20.55
C ASP A 876 -6.59 21.92 19.20
N PRO A 877 -7.92 21.73 19.22
CA PRO A 877 -8.72 21.59 18.00
C PRO A 877 -8.89 22.91 17.22
N LEU A 878 -8.40 24.04 17.75
CA LEU A 878 -8.37 25.32 17.02
C LEU A 878 -7.07 25.47 16.20
N GLY A 879 -6.00 24.78 16.59
CA GLY A 879 -4.71 24.77 15.90
C GLY A 879 -4.58 23.61 14.91
N THR A 880 -5.16 22.46 15.21
CA THR A 880 -5.10 21.26 14.35
C THR A 880 -6.45 20.97 13.72
N VAL A 881 -6.52 20.96 12.39
CA VAL A 881 -7.76 20.72 11.65
C VAL A 881 -7.79 19.34 10.99
N ALA A 882 -8.98 18.88 10.61
CA ALA A 882 -9.17 17.64 9.87
C ALA A 882 -8.91 17.84 8.37
N VAL A 883 -8.63 16.73 7.67
CA VAL A 883 -8.47 16.69 6.20
C VAL A 883 -9.65 17.36 5.48
N GLY A 884 -10.87 17.21 6.01
CA GLY A 884 -12.07 17.87 5.49
C GLY A 884 -11.97 19.40 5.47
N GLN A 885 -11.37 20.02 6.50
CA GLN A 885 -11.19 21.48 6.56
C GLN A 885 -10.08 21.94 5.63
N ASP A 886 -8.94 21.24 5.57
CA ASP A 886 -7.87 21.53 4.61
C ASP A 886 -8.40 21.47 3.17
N THR A 887 -9.22 20.46 2.88
CA THR A 887 -9.87 20.31 1.58
C THR A 887 -10.83 21.46 1.29
N ALA A 888 -11.62 21.91 2.27
CA ALA A 888 -12.54 23.04 2.08
C ALA A 888 -11.77 24.34 1.80
N ASN A 889 -10.67 24.57 2.53
CA ASN A 889 -9.82 25.75 2.36
C ASN A 889 -9.16 25.79 0.97
N GLU A 890 -8.55 24.67 0.55
CA GLU A 890 -7.81 24.61 -0.72
C GLU A 890 -8.74 24.61 -1.94
N THR A 891 -9.87 23.90 -1.87
CA THR A 891 -10.80 23.80 -3.01
C THR A 891 -11.76 24.97 -3.10
N GLY A 892 -11.93 25.74 -2.02
CA GLY A 892 -12.95 26.80 -1.91
C GLY A 892 -14.39 26.28 -1.87
N ARG A 893 -14.60 24.98 -1.58
CA ARG A 893 -15.90 24.30 -1.65
C ARG A 893 -16.40 23.88 -0.27
N THR A 894 -17.71 23.66 -0.16
CA THR A 894 -18.27 22.92 0.97
C THR A 894 -17.81 21.47 0.91
N VAL A 895 -17.31 20.94 2.02
CA VAL A 895 -16.81 19.55 2.12
C VAL A 895 -17.60 18.79 3.18
N PHE A 896 -17.97 17.54 2.87
CA PHE A 896 -18.61 16.61 3.79
C PHE A 896 -17.68 15.43 4.06
N ALA A 897 -17.50 15.06 5.33
CA ALA A 897 -16.69 13.90 5.72
C ALA A 897 -17.24 13.23 7.00
N THR A 898 -16.67 12.08 7.38
CA THR A 898 -17.07 11.32 8.57
C THR A 898 -15.95 11.23 9.59
N HIS A 899 -16.30 11.22 10.88
CA HIS A 899 -15.33 11.05 11.97
C HIS A 899 -14.78 9.63 12.05
N SER A 900 -15.62 8.63 11.75
CA SER A 900 -15.27 7.22 11.79
C SER A 900 -14.97 6.68 10.39
N MET A 901 -14.67 5.38 10.33
CA MET A 901 -14.70 4.63 9.08
C MET A 901 -16.05 4.80 8.38
N ASN A 902 -16.00 4.90 7.06
CA ASN A 902 -17.16 4.84 6.21
C ASN A 902 -16.99 3.72 5.17
N SER A 903 -18.09 3.30 4.58
CA SER A 903 -18.11 2.30 3.52
C SER A 903 -19.21 2.63 2.52
N THR A 904 -19.04 2.11 1.32
CA THR A 904 -20.09 2.08 0.30
C THR A 904 -20.42 0.63 0.00
N GLY A 905 -21.67 0.23 0.16
CA GLY A 905 -22.09 -1.16 0.02
C GLY A 905 -23.43 -1.31 -0.68
N GLN A 906 -23.78 -2.55 -1.00
CA GLN A 906 -25.13 -2.94 -1.40
C GLN A 906 -25.86 -3.48 -0.18
N THR A 907 -27.12 -3.07 0.00
CA THR A 907 -27.90 -3.36 1.22
C THR A 907 -28.01 -4.87 1.49
N ARG A 908 -28.18 -5.68 0.42
CA ARG A 908 -28.24 -7.15 0.47
C ARG A 908 -27.71 -7.75 -0.84
N PRO A 909 -27.24 -9.01 -0.84
CA PRO A 909 -26.96 -9.73 -2.08
C PRO A 909 -28.19 -9.73 -3.00
N GLY A 910 -28.10 -9.10 -4.17
CA GLY A 910 -29.20 -9.01 -5.14
C GLY A 910 -30.10 -7.77 -5.00
N ASP A 911 -29.90 -6.93 -3.98
CA ASP A 911 -30.56 -5.62 -3.88
C ASP A 911 -29.75 -4.57 -4.67
N PRO A 912 -30.34 -3.89 -5.67
CA PRO A 912 -29.63 -2.86 -6.42
C PRO A 912 -29.33 -1.60 -5.59
N THR A 913 -29.96 -1.43 -4.43
CA THR A 913 -29.84 -0.23 -3.59
C THR A 913 -28.43 -0.11 -3.03
N THR A 914 -27.77 1.01 -3.36
CA THR A 914 -26.47 1.37 -2.79
C THR A 914 -26.72 2.24 -1.56
N TYR A 915 -25.93 2.04 -0.52
CA TYR A 915 -25.96 2.87 0.68
C TYR A 915 -24.56 3.29 1.07
N ILE A 916 -24.48 4.39 1.83
CA ILE A 916 -23.27 4.78 2.55
C ILE A 916 -23.41 4.33 4.01
N GLY A 917 -22.46 3.54 4.48
CA GLY A 917 -22.36 3.11 5.86
C GLY A 917 -21.38 3.97 6.63
N VAL A 918 -21.73 4.38 7.86
CA VAL A 918 -20.82 5.06 8.78
C VAL A 918 -20.69 4.23 10.05
N PHE A 919 -19.48 3.80 10.36
CA PHE A 919 -19.26 2.92 11.51
C PHE A 919 -19.41 3.68 12.83
N THR A 920 -20.03 3.02 13.81
CA THR A 920 -20.06 3.53 15.19
C THR A 920 -18.68 3.38 15.84
N ASP A 921 -18.44 4.09 16.93
CA ASP A 921 -17.27 3.81 17.76
C ASP A 921 -17.42 2.47 18.53
N ALA A 922 -16.36 2.06 19.24
CA ALA A 922 -16.35 0.82 20.03
C ALA A 922 -17.44 0.76 21.13
N ARG A 923 -17.97 1.91 21.55
CA ARG A 923 -19.07 2.00 22.52
C ARG A 923 -20.45 2.03 21.85
N GLY A 924 -20.52 1.96 20.52
CA GLY A 924 -21.76 2.02 19.75
C GLY A 924 -22.30 3.44 19.57
N ARG A 925 -21.52 4.48 19.87
CA ARG A 925 -21.95 5.87 19.67
C ARG A 925 -21.91 6.20 18.18
N THR A 926 -23.00 6.81 17.71
CA THR A 926 -23.12 7.31 16.34
C THR A 926 -22.56 8.73 16.27
N GLN A 927 -21.93 9.07 15.15
CA GLN A 927 -21.49 10.43 14.87
C GLN A 927 -22.01 10.83 13.48
N PRO A 928 -22.68 11.99 13.35
CA PRO A 928 -23.20 12.43 12.07
C PRO A 928 -22.05 12.79 11.11
N TRP A 929 -22.41 13.03 9.86
CA TRP A 929 -21.51 13.67 8.91
C TRP A 929 -21.15 15.08 9.36
N VAL A 930 -19.92 15.49 9.07
CA VAL A 930 -19.40 16.83 9.36
C VAL A 930 -19.36 17.64 8.09
N MET A 931 -19.88 18.87 8.15
CA MET A 931 -19.74 19.86 7.09
C MET A 931 -18.59 20.80 7.43
N PHE A 932 -17.70 21.00 6.46
CA PHE A 932 -16.64 21.98 6.49
C PHE A 932 -16.91 23.08 5.45
N ARG A 933 -16.75 24.34 5.87
CA ARG A 933 -16.84 25.52 5.02
C ARG A 933 -15.44 26.13 4.88
N PRO A 934 -15.08 26.71 3.72
CA PRO A 934 -13.81 27.39 3.56
C PRO A 934 -13.61 28.43 4.67
N GLU A 935 -12.44 28.44 5.28
CA GLU A 935 -12.04 29.47 6.24
C GLU A 935 -11.72 30.79 5.53
N PRO A 936 -11.97 31.94 6.17
CA PRO A 936 -11.57 33.22 5.60
C PRO A 936 -10.05 33.28 5.47
N ALA A 937 -9.57 33.77 4.33
CA ALA A 937 -8.16 34.01 4.05
C ALA A 937 -7.96 35.38 3.38
N GLY A 938 -6.72 35.87 3.33
CA GLY A 938 -6.39 37.18 2.75
C GLY A 938 -7.26 38.32 3.30
N ASP A 939 -7.80 39.16 2.42
CA ASP A 939 -8.62 40.32 2.78
C ASP A 939 -9.87 39.98 3.61
N ALA A 940 -10.43 38.77 3.43
CA ALA A 940 -11.57 38.33 4.24
C ALA A 940 -11.16 38.13 5.70
N LEU A 941 -10.01 37.49 5.95
CA LEU A 941 -9.47 37.30 7.30
C LEU A 941 -9.01 38.62 7.91
N ASP A 942 -8.45 39.52 7.10
CA ASP A 942 -8.04 40.86 7.54
C ASP A 942 -9.24 41.71 7.99
N ARG A 943 -10.40 41.55 7.34
CA ARG A 943 -11.64 42.16 7.83
C ARG A 943 -12.09 41.55 9.13
N ARG A 944 -12.05 40.21 9.27
CA ARG A 944 -12.39 39.53 10.53
C ARG A 944 -11.51 39.98 11.70
N ALA A 945 -10.22 40.25 11.45
CA ALA A 945 -9.31 40.76 12.48
C ALA A 945 -9.73 42.14 13.01
N ARG A 946 -10.22 43.02 12.12
CA ARG A 946 -10.72 44.35 12.47
C ARG A 946 -12.09 44.28 13.15
N ASP A 947 -12.99 43.43 12.65
CA ASP A 947 -14.29 43.17 13.25
C ASP A 947 -14.13 42.66 14.70
N ALA A 948 -13.20 41.73 14.93
CA ALA A 948 -12.84 41.23 16.25
C ALA A 948 -12.16 42.28 17.15
N GLY A 949 -11.69 43.40 16.59
CA GLY A 949 -10.95 44.44 17.32
C GLY A 949 -9.47 44.11 17.57
N LEU A 950 -8.93 43.05 16.95
CA LEU A 950 -7.54 42.61 17.09
C LEU A 950 -6.56 43.44 16.25
N HIS A 951 -7.06 44.22 15.28
CA HIS A 951 -6.27 45.15 14.49
C HIS A 951 -7.08 46.43 14.25
N GLN A 952 -6.48 47.59 14.45
CA GLN A 952 -7.16 48.89 14.25
C GLN A 952 -6.53 49.73 13.14
N ASP A 953 -5.28 49.44 12.78
CA ASP A 953 -4.57 50.20 11.75
C ASP A 953 -5.10 49.88 10.34
N PRO A 954 -5.07 50.86 9.42
CA PRO A 954 -5.45 50.64 8.02
C PRO A 954 -4.42 49.80 7.25
N GLY A 955 -3.21 49.60 7.80
CA GLY A 955 -2.14 48.81 7.17
C GLY A 955 -2.39 47.30 7.14
N PRO A 956 -1.47 46.52 6.54
CA PRO A 956 -1.54 45.07 6.48
C PRO A 956 -1.67 44.44 7.87
N VAL A 957 -2.53 43.43 8.01
CA VAL A 957 -2.69 42.70 9.26
C VAL A 957 -1.49 41.76 9.45
N PRO A 958 -0.78 41.80 10.61
CA PRO A 958 0.33 40.88 10.88
C PRO A 958 -0.11 39.41 10.88
N GLU A 959 0.80 38.50 10.49
CA GLU A 959 0.47 37.08 10.39
C GLU A 959 0.06 36.47 11.74
N ALA A 960 0.70 36.87 12.84
CA ALA A 960 0.30 36.46 14.18
C ALA A 960 -1.14 36.89 14.53
N THR A 961 -1.58 38.07 14.07
CA THR A 961 -2.95 38.56 14.24
C THR A 961 -3.93 37.79 13.36
N ARG A 962 -3.53 37.38 12.16
CA ARG A 962 -4.32 36.51 11.28
C ARG A 962 -4.54 35.13 11.89
N GLU A 963 -3.48 34.49 12.37
CA GLU A 963 -3.56 33.20 13.09
C GLU A 963 -4.51 33.31 14.28
N ARG A 964 -4.31 34.35 15.12
CA ARG A 964 -5.15 34.64 16.30
C ARG A 964 -6.61 34.81 15.91
N THR A 965 -6.89 35.60 14.87
CA THR A 965 -8.25 35.82 14.34
C THR A 965 -8.87 34.51 13.87
N LEU A 966 -8.13 33.70 13.12
CA LEU A 966 -8.61 32.42 12.60
C LEU A 966 -8.97 31.45 13.74
N ARG A 967 -8.23 31.44 14.84
CA ARG A 967 -8.58 30.67 16.05
C ARG A 967 -9.93 31.09 16.63
N LEU A 968 -10.24 32.38 16.68
CA LEU A 968 -11.54 32.87 17.15
C LEU A 968 -12.69 32.46 16.19
N VAL A 969 -12.46 32.53 14.88
CA VAL A 969 -13.41 32.05 13.87
C VAL A 969 -13.70 30.55 14.05
N ARG A 970 -12.65 29.73 14.21
CA ARG A 970 -12.79 28.29 14.48
C ARG A 970 -13.54 28.03 15.78
N ALA A 971 -13.28 28.81 16.83
CA ALA A 971 -13.98 28.66 18.11
C ALA A 971 -15.48 28.93 17.96
N LEU A 972 -15.86 29.99 17.23
CA LEU A 972 -17.27 30.27 16.93
C LEU A 972 -17.93 29.16 16.10
N ARG A 973 -17.23 28.64 15.08
CA ARG A 973 -17.75 27.53 14.27
C ARG A 973 -17.93 26.23 15.07
N GLN A 974 -17.09 25.98 16.08
CA GLN A 974 -17.24 24.85 16.99
C GLN A 974 -18.45 25.01 17.92
N VAL A 975 -18.73 26.22 18.39
CA VAL A 975 -19.85 26.52 19.31
C VAL A 975 -21.19 26.59 18.59
N PHE A 976 -21.25 27.28 17.45
CA PHE A 976 -22.50 27.64 16.75
C PHE A 976 -22.73 26.86 15.45
N GLY A 977 -21.75 26.07 15.00
CA GLY A 977 -21.79 25.32 13.76
C GLY A 977 -21.07 26.00 12.58
N PRO A 978 -20.83 25.26 11.48
CA PRO A 978 -19.94 25.69 10.40
C PRO A 978 -20.48 26.85 9.54
N THR A 979 -21.77 27.18 9.65
CA THR A 979 -22.44 28.26 8.91
C THR A 979 -22.64 29.53 9.72
N VAL A 980 -22.10 29.62 10.94
CA VAL A 980 -22.26 30.81 11.79
C VAL A 980 -21.80 32.10 11.10
N ASP A 981 -20.77 32.01 10.26
CA ASP A 981 -20.20 33.12 9.47
C ASP A 981 -21.23 33.84 8.57
N ASP A 982 -22.29 33.14 8.17
CA ASP A 982 -23.35 33.63 7.28
C ASP A 982 -24.53 34.26 8.05
N THR A 983 -24.51 34.21 9.39
CA THR A 983 -25.58 34.75 10.23
C THR A 983 -25.42 36.25 10.48
N ALA A 984 -26.55 36.96 10.65
CA ALA A 984 -26.53 38.39 10.92
C ALA A 984 -25.87 38.75 12.27
N GLU A 985 -25.87 37.82 13.24
CA GLU A 985 -25.27 38.02 14.57
C GLU A 985 -23.74 37.80 14.60
N TYR A 986 -23.15 37.23 13.54
CA TYR A 986 -21.74 36.86 13.51
C TYR A 986 -20.76 38.00 13.87
N PRO A 987 -20.91 39.24 13.35
CA PRO A 987 -19.99 40.32 13.70
C PRO A 987 -19.95 40.60 15.21
N ASP A 988 -21.09 40.55 15.88
CA ASP A 988 -21.20 40.78 17.33
C ASP A 988 -20.58 39.63 18.12
N LEU A 989 -20.78 38.38 17.68
CA LEU A 989 -20.17 37.20 18.30
C LEU A 989 -18.64 37.23 18.17
N LEU A 990 -18.12 37.60 17.00
CA LEU A 990 -16.69 37.72 16.74
C LEU A 990 -16.08 38.88 17.53
N ARG A 991 -16.77 40.01 17.64
CA ARG A 991 -16.38 41.12 18.51
C ARG A 991 -16.28 40.69 19.97
N GLY A 992 -17.24 39.92 20.46
CA GLY A 992 -17.24 39.37 21.82
C GLY A 992 -16.07 38.42 22.08
N MET A 993 -15.76 37.54 21.15
CA MET A 993 -14.58 36.65 21.23
C MET A 993 -13.28 37.45 21.27
N GLY A 994 -13.16 38.46 20.39
CA GLY A 994 -11.99 39.35 20.37
C GLY A 994 -11.83 40.13 21.68
N ALA A 995 -12.92 40.62 22.26
CA ALA A 995 -12.90 41.29 23.56
C ALA A 995 -12.38 40.38 24.68
N LEU A 996 -12.85 39.12 24.76
CA LEU A 996 -12.34 38.16 25.76
C LEU A 996 -10.85 37.89 25.60
N ASP A 997 -10.39 37.74 24.36
CA ASP A 997 -8.99 37.45 24.08
C ASP A 997 -8.07 38.66 24.33
N LEU A 998 -8.54 39.89 24.06
CA LEU A 998 -7.83 41.12 24.41
C LEU A 998 -7.76 41.34 25.93
N MET A 999 -8.84 41.06 26.66
CA MET A 999 -8.85 41.11 28.13
C MET A 999 -7.93 40.04 28.74
N ARG A 1000 -7.85 38.85 28.13
CA ARG A 1000 -6.90 37.78 28.52
C ARG A 1000 -5.46 38.22 28.32
N GLU A 1001 -5.13 38.81 27.17
CA GLU A 1001 -3.80 39.33 26.88
C GLU A 1001 -3.40 40.47 27.84
N ALA A 1002 -4.34 41.36 28.18
CA ALA A 1002 -4.11 42.44 29.14
C ALA A 1002 -4.01 41.96 30.60
N ASP A 1003 -4.26 40.70 30.89
CA ASP A 1003 -4.29 40.13 32.23
C ASP A 1003 -2.94 39.46 32.59
N PRO A 1004 -2.13 40.05 33.49
CA PRO A 1004 -0.81 39.51 33.84
C PRO A 1004 -0.85 38.13 34.52
N ARG A 1005 -2.02 37.69 34.98
CA ARG A 1005 -2.25 36.35 35.54
C ARG A 1005 -2.50 35.31 34.45
N LEU A 1006 -2.94 35.72 33.26
CA LEU A 1006 -3.23 34.85 32.12
C LEU A 1006 -2.21 34.97 30.99
N ASP A 1007 -1.53 36.11 30.83
CA ASP A 1007 -0.43 36.28 29.87
C ASP A 1007 0.87 35.59 30.35
N ARG A 1008 0.80 34.27 30.45
CA ARG A 1008 1.83 33.37 30.96
C ARG A 1008 1.98 32.17 30.03
N ASP A 1009 3.17 31.55 30.04
CA ASP A 1009 3.45 30.36 29.23
C ASP A 1009 2.36 29.29 29.46
N GLY A 1010 1.69 28.89 28.37
CA GLY A 1010 0.60 27.91 28.34
C GLY A 1010 -0.81 28.50 28.27
N ALA A 1011 -0.97 29.79 28.58
CA ALA A 1011 -2.24 30.53 28.48
C ALA A 1011 -2.14 31.80 27.60
N ARG A 1012 -1.04 31.97 26.84
CA ARG A 1012 -0.89 33.10 25.91
C ARG A 1012 -1.77 32.97 24.68
N ARG A 1013 -2.24 31.76 24.38
CA ARG A 1013 -3.16 31.48 23.28
C ARG A 1013 -4.59 31.32 23.77
N PHE A 1014 -5.53 31.80 22.96
CA PHE A 1014 -6.93 31.48 23.13
C PHE A 1014 -7.20 30.00 22.77
N THR A 1015 -7.71 29.22 23.73
CA THR A 1015 -8.06 27.80 23.56
C THR A 1015 -9.54 27.57 23.89
N LEU A 1016 -10.13 26.49 23.38
CA LEU A 1016 -11.49 26.10 23.79
C LEU A 1016 -11.56 25.76 25.27
N ASP A 1017 -10.52 25.15 25.83
CA ASP A 1017 -10.45 24.87 27.27
C ASP A 1017 -10.50 26.17 28.10
N LEU A 1018 -9.77 27.23 27.69
CA LEU A 1018 -9.85 28.54 28.35
C LEU A 1018 -11.27 29.12 28.26
N TYR A 1019 -11.86 29.09 27.06
CA TYR A 1019 -13.20 29.60 26.84
C TYR A 1019 -14.25 28.86 27.68
N GLU A 1020 -14.14 27.54 27.80
CA GLU A 1020 -15.02 26.72 28.64
C GLU A 1020 -14.90 27.10 30.13
N GLN A 1021 -13.69 27.38 30.62
CA GLN A 1021 -13.52 27.87 32.00
C GLN A 1021 -14.10 29.27 32.20
N ILE A 1022 -13.93 30.18 31.24
CA ILE A 1022 -14.54 31.53 31.28
C ILE A 1022 -16.07 31.41 31.33
N LEU A 1023 -16.65 30.59 30.45
CA LEU A 1023 -18.08 30.38 30.36
C LEU A 1023 -18.65 29.76 31.63
N THR A 1024 -17.95 28.77 32.19
CA THR A 1024 -18.33 28.12 33.45
C THR A 1024 -18.31 29.10 34.61
N ALA A 1025 -17.24 29.89 34.75
CA ALA A 1025 -17.14 30.88 35.81
C ALA A 1025 -18.17 32.02 35.66
N TYR A 1026 -18.46 32.45 34.44
CA TYR A 1026 -19.48 33.47 34.17
C TYR A 1026 -20.89 33.02 34.57
N HIS A 1027 -21.20 31.73 34.39
CA HIS A 1027 -22.50 31.13 34.74
C HIS A 1027 -22.49 30.35 36.08
N ALA A 1028 -21.43 30.45 36.89
CA ALA A 1028 -21.27 29.65 38.10
C ALA A 1028 -22.40 29.81 39.15
N GLY A 1029 -23.14 30.92 39.10
CA GLY A 1029 -24.33 31.15 39.93
C GLY A 1029 -25.61 30.44 39.45
N ALA A 1030 -25.59 29.81 38.26
CA ALA A 1030 -26.74 29.16 37.62
C ALA A 1030 -26.59 27.63 37.49
N VAL A 1031 -25.41 27.06 37.77
CA VAL A 1031 -25.13 25.61 37.64
C VAL A 1031 -25.08 24.95 39.03
N PRO A 1032 -25.97 23.99 39.35
CA PRO A 1032 -25.93 23.27 40.61
C PRO A 1032 -24.61 22.49 40.82
N ALA A 1033 -24.10 22.50 42.05
CA ALA A 1033 -22.89 21.75 42.40
C ALA A 1033 -23.05 20.25 42.08
N GLY A 1034 -22.02 19.65 41.47
CA GLY A 1034 -21.98 18.21 41.15
C GLY A 1034 -22.52 17.80 39.78
N HIS A 1035 -22.96 18.74 38.94
CA HIS A 1035 -23.38 18.48 37.56
C HIS A 1035 -22.36 19.00 36.55
N VAL A 1036 -22.17 18.28 35.44
CA VAL A 1036 -21.43 18.80 34.28
C VAL A 1036 -22.27 19.92 33.65
N PRO A 1037 -21.77 21.16 33.52
CA PRO A 1037 -22.52 22.25 32.92
C PRO A 1037 -22.96 21.91 31.49
N GLN A 1038 -24.24 22.10 31.18
CA GLN A 1038 -24.74 22.05 29.80
C GLN A 1038 -25.05 23.47 29.33
N PHE A 1039 -24.20 24.03 28.48
CA PHE A 1039 -24.41 25.37 27.93
C PHE A 1039 -25.22 25.29 26.64
N THR A 1040 -26.22 26.16 26.53
CA THR A 1040 -26.99 26.38 25.29
C THR A 1040 -26.35 27.51 24.47
N PRO A 1041 -26.66 27.62 23.16
CA PRO A 1041 -26.19 28.74 22.34
C PRO A 1041 -26.45 30.13 22.97
N ASP A 1042 -27.55 30.31 23.71
CA ASP A 1042 -27.87 31.58 24.36
C ASP A 1042 -26.94 31.92 25.54
N HIS A 1043 -26.40 30.92 26.24
CA HIS A 1043 -25.38 31.14 27.27
C HIS A 1043 -24.10 31.69 26.65
N HIS A 1044 -23.71 31.18 25.49
CA HIS A 1044 -22.57 31.68 24.72
C HIS A 1044 -22.85 33.10 24.21
N ARG A 1045 -24.01 33.35 23.60
CA ARG A 1045 -24.42 34.68 23.13
C ARG A 1045 -24.37 35.72 24.25
N SER A 1046 -24.88 35.36 25.43
CA SER A 1046 -24.94 36.27 26.59
C SER A 1046 -23.54 36.69 27.07
N LEU A 1047 -22.60 35.74 27.17
CA LEU A 1047 -21.21 36.02 27.54
C LEU A 1047 -20.55 36.92 26.48
N LEU A 1048 -20.66 36.55 25.20
CA LEU A 1048 -19.98 37.25 24.11
C LEU A 1048 -20.52 38.68 23.93
N ALA A 1049 -21.84 38.86 24.02
CA ALA A 1049 -22.46 40.19 23.96
C ALA A 1049 -22.03 41.08 25.13
N GLU A 1050 -21.91 40.54 26.35
CA GLU A 1050 -21.42 41.32 27.50
C GLU A 1050 -19.93 41.66 27.37
N ALA A 1051 -19.10 40.72 26.89
CA ALA A 1051 -17.68 40.97 26.65
C ALA A 1051 -17.47 42.10 25.63
N ALA A 1052 -18.21 42.07 24.51
CA ALA A 1052 -18.19 43.14 23.52
C ALA A 1052 -18.61 44.49 24.12
N ARG A 1053 -19.77 44.54 24.81
CA ARG A 1053 -20.27 45.76 25.46
C ARG A 1053 -19.24 46.36 26.43
N ARG A 1054 -18.63 45.54 27.29
CA ARG A 1054 -17.62 46.01 28.25
C ARG A 1054 -16.41 46.61 27.56
N TRP A 1055 -15.91 45.94 26.54
CA TRP A 1055 -14.77 46.43 25.77
C TRP A 1055 -15.05 47.78 25.10
N ASP A 1056 -16.23 47.89 24.48
CA ASP A 1056 -16.65 49.08 23.71
C ASP A 1056 -17.01 50.27 24.61
N THR A 1057 -17.51 50.01 25.82
CA THR A 1057 -17.79 51.04 26.84
C THR A 1057 -16.56 51.44 27.67
N GLY A 1058 -15.39 50.85 27.39
CA GLY A 1058 -14.10 51.25 27.98
C GLY A 1058 -13.62 50.41 29.17
N ALA A 1059 -14.36 49.38 29.58
CA ALA A 1059 -13.96 48.45 30.64
C ALA A 1059 -12.97 47.39 30.11
N ARG A 1060 -11.74 47.82 29.79
CA ARG A 1060 -10.68 47.02 29.11
C ARG A 1060 -9.63 46.43 30.07
N GLY A 1061 -10.00 46.22 31.33
CA GLY A 1061 -9.09 45.71 32.37
C GLY A 1061 -8.83 44.19 32.28
N PRO A 1062 -8.03 43.64 33.21
CA PRO A 1062 -7.73 42.21 33.29
C PRO A 1062 -8.99 41.34 33.32
N LEU A 1063 -9.03 40.26 32.52
CA LEU A 1063 -10.19 39.37 32.43
C LEU A 1063 -10.59 38.80 33.80
N THR A 1064 -9.62 38.40 34.61
CA THR A 1064 -9.85 37.75 35.91
C THR A 1064 -10.35 38.70 37.01
N ASP A 1065 -10.33 40.02 36.78
CA ASP A 1065 -11.03 40.98 37.65
C ASP A 1065 -12.54 40.99 37.41
N TRP A 1066 -12.97 40.58 36.21
CA TRP A 1066 -14.38 40.40 35.89
C TRP A 1066 -14.85 38.97 36.16
N ILE A 1067 -14.15 37.96 35.62
CA ILE A 1067 -14.50 36.54 35.71
C ILE A 1067 -13.37 35.81 36.42
N GLY A 1068 -13.55 35.52 37.71
CA GLY A 1068 -12.53 34.88 38.52
C GLY A 1068 -12.22 33.45 38.06
N LEU A 1069 -10.95 33.17 37.75
CA LEU A 1069 -10.45 31.85 37.34
C LEU A 1069 -9.39 31.30 38.34
N PRO A 1070 -9.69 31.18 39.63
CA PRO A 1070 -8.69 30.94 40.67
C PRO A 1070 -7.92 29.61 40.49
N GLY A 1071 -8.59 28.55 40.04
CA GLY A 1071 -7.94 27.26 39.80
C GLY A 1071 -6.91 27.29 38.66
N LEU A 1072 -7.22 28.02 37.58
CA LEU A 1072 -6.32 28.19 36.44
C LEU A 1072 -5.12 29.08 36.81
N VAL A 1073 -5.38 30.20 37.48
CA VAL A 1073 -4.32 31.13 37.96
C VAL A 1073 -3.36 30.39 38.90
N HIS A 1074 -3.89 29.59 39.83
CA HIS A 1074 -3.06 28.80 40.74
C HIS A 1074 -2.13 27.83 40.00
N MET A 1075 -2.61 27.16 38.95
CA MET A 1075 -1.79 26.26 38.14
C MET A 1075 -0.74 27.00 37.31
N LEU A 1076 -1.08 28.16 36.75
CA LEU A 1076 -0.13 29.00 36.01
C LEU A 1076 0.99 29.52 36.92
N ASP A 1077 0.66 29.97 38.14
CA ASP A 1077 1.64 30.38 39.15
C ASP A 1077 2.56 29.22 39.53
N GLY A 1078 2.00 28.02 39.75
CA GLY A 1078 2.77 26.82 40.05
C GLY A 1078 3.70 26.40 38.91
N LEU A 1079 3.23 26.45 37.66
CA LEU A 1079 4.04 26.14 36.49
C LEU A 1079 5.18 27.14 36.31
N ALA A 1080 4.92 28.44 36.50
CA ALA A 1080 5.92 29.50 36.39
C ALA A 1080 6.98 29.42 37.49
N ALA A 1081 6.59 29.07 38.72
CA ALA A 1081 7.50 28.95 39.86
C ALA A 1081 8.37 27.67 39.84
N SER A 1082 8.03 26.68 39.02
CA SER A 1082 8.73 25.39 39.00
C SER A 1082 10.08 25.47 38.25
N PRO A 1083 11.23 25.23 38.91
CA PRO A 1083 12.54 25.23 38.26
C PRO A 1083 12.73 24.02 37.32
N ARG A 1084 11.84 23.03 37.38
CA ARG A 1084 11.88 21.79 36.58
C ARG A 1084 10.81 21.76 35.48
N ARG A 1085 10.13 22.88 35.20
CA ARG A 1085 9.00 22.95 34.26
C ARG A 1085 9.30 22.37 32.88
N GLU A 1086 10.50 22.60 32.34
CA GLU A 1086 10.87 22.07 31.01
C GLU A 1086 11.07 20.56 31.04
N SER A 1087 11.76 20.03 32.06
CA SER A 1087 11.89 18.58 32.24
C SER A 1087 10.54 17.90 32.43
N LEU A 1088 9.60 18.55 33.13
CA LEU A 1088 8.25 18.05 33.30
C LEU A 1088 7.47 18.05 31.98
N ALA A 1089 7.54 19.13 31.20
CA ALA A 1089 6.90 19.21 29.88
C ALA A 1089 7.40 18.10 28.96
N ARG A 1090 8.73 17.92 28.87
CA ARG A 1090 9.35 16.86 28.05
C ARG A 1090 8.93 15.47 28.51
N GLN A 1091 8.90 15.23 29.83
CA GLN A 1091 8.50 13.94 30.38
C GLN A 1091 7.01 13.62 30.15
N VAL A 1092 6.11 14.59 30.39
CA VAL A 1092 4.66 14.38 30.29
C VAL A 1092 4.19 14.30 28.85
N LEU A 1093 4.80 15.09 27.96
CA LEU A 1093 4.43 15.16 26.54
C LEU A 1093 5.25 14.22 25.65
N ASP A 1094 6.18 13.45 26.23
CA ASP A 1094 7.09 12.53 25.54
C ASP A 1094 7.88 13.20 24.39
N LEU A 1095 8.44 14.38 24.67
CA LEU A 1095 9.20 15.17 23.68
C LEU A 1095 10.66 14.70 23.59
N ASP A 1096 11.23 14.68 22.39
CA ASP A 1096 12.65 14.37 22.21
C ASP A 1096 13.52 15.48 22.85
N ALA A 1097 14.76 15.14 23.22
CA ALA A 1097 15.66 16.04 23.95
C ALA A 1097 15.99 17.35 23.21
N HIS A 1098 15.80 17.37 21.89
CA HIS A 1098 16.08 18.53 21.03
C HIS A 1098 14.82 19.25 20.55
N ASP A 1099 13.63 18.75 20.86
CA ASP A 1099 12.39 19.41 20.43
C ASP A 1099 12.23 20.76 21.16
N PRO A 1100 11.82 21.82 20.46
CA PRO A 1100 11.52 23.10 21.09
C PRO A 1100 10.30 22.96 22.01
N VAL A 1101 10.38 23.52 23.22
CA VAL A 1101 9.23 23.61 24.13
C VAL A 1101 8.68 25.03 24.04
N GLY A 1102 7.69 25.22 23.18
CA GLY A 1102 7.03 26.50 22.93
C GLY A 1102 5.68 26.61 23.62
N GLU A 1103 4.95 27.68 23.32
CA GLU A 1103 3.62 27.95 23.85
C GLU A 1103 2.62 26.80 23.59
N THR A 1104 2.76 26.09 22.46
CA THR A 1104 1.94 24.91 22.15
C THR A 1104 2.13 23.82 23.21
N GLU A 1105 3.38 23.49 23.53
CA GLU A 1105 3.74 22.45 24.49
C GLU A 1105 3.34 22.88 25.91
N TRP A 1106 3.58 24.15 26.27
CA TRP A 1106 3.14 24.67 27.57
C TRP A 1106 1.63 24.61 27.75
N SER A 1107 0.87 24.94 26.70
CA SER A 1107 -0.59 24.91 26.76
C SER A 1107 -1.10 23.48 26.90
N ARG A 1108 -0.50 22.53 26.19
CA ARG A 1108 -0.81 21.10 26.34
C ARG A 1108 -0.54 20.60 27.76
N LEU A 1109 0.62 20.93 28.33
CA LEU A 1109 0.96 20.56 29.70
C LEU A 1109 -0.03 21.17 30.70
N LEU A 1110 -0.36 22.46 30.56
CA LEU A 1110 -1.29 23.17 31.42
C LEU A 1110 -2.66 22.51 31.40
N TRP A 1111 -3.26 22.32 30.22
CA TRP A 1111 -4.62 21.78 30.12
C TRP A 1111 -4.71 20.30 30.47
N ALA A 1112 -3.68 19.50 30.17
CA ALA A 1112 -3.59 18.13 30.65
C ALA A 1112 -3.55 18.10 32.18
N SER A 1113 -2.70 18.92 32.80
CA SER A 1113 -2.59 19.04 34.26
C SER A 1113 -3.90 19.54 34.89
N TYR A 1114 -4.56 20.52 34.25
CA TYR A 1114 -5.84 21.06 34.68
C TYR A 1114 -6.93 20.00 34.70
N LYS A 1115 -7.07 19.23 33.61
CA LYS A 1115 -8.06 18.16 33.49
C LYS A 1115 -7.81 17.03 34.48
N VAL A 1116 -6.55 16.66 34.70
CA VAL A 1116 -6.19 15.68 35.74
C VAL A 1116 -6.54 16.21 37.13
N ALA A 1117 -6.20 17.47 37.45
CA ALA A 1117 -6.53 18.08 38.73
C ALA A 1117 -8.05 18.18 38.95
N ALA A 1118 -8.83 18.53 37.92
CA ALA A 1118 -10.28 18.59 37.99
C ALA A 1118 -10.90 17.20 38.21
N ALA A 1119 -10.41 16.17 37.51
CA ALA A 1119 -10.91 14.80 37.65
C ALA A 1119 -10.52 14.16 38.99
N THR A 1120 -9.31 14.44 39.49
CA THR A 1120 -8.79 13.83 40.74
C THR A 1120 -9.08 14.65 41.99
N GLY A 1121 -9.33 15.95 41.87
CA GLY A 1121 -9.57 16.86 42.99
C GLY A 1121 -10.84 16.55 43.79
N ALA A 1122 -11.79 15.83 43.18
CA ALA A 1122 -13.02 15.33 43.82
C ALA A 1122 -12.83 13.99 44.57
N HIS A 1123 -11.67 13.32 44.40
CA HIS A 1123 -11.39 12.04 45.05
C HIS A 1123 -10.46 12.23 46.27
N PRO A 1124 -10.93 11.92 47.50
CA PRO A 1124 -10.13 12.08 48.70
C PRO A 1124 -8.92 11.12 48.77
N ASP A 1125 -8.93 10.03 48.00
CA ASP A 1125 -7.82 9.07 47.88
C ASP A 1125 -7.37 8.93 46.42
N ARG A 1126 -6.29 9.63 46.07
CA ARG A 1126 -5.69 9.62 44.73
C ARG A 1126 -5.04 8.28 44.38
N GLY A 1127 -4.55 7.55 45.37
CA GLY A 1127 -3.94 6.23 45.19
C GLY A 1127 -4.99 5.20 44.80
N ALA A 1128 -6.13 5.21 45.48
CA ALA A 1128 -7.27 4.35 45.16
C ALA A 1128 -7.86 4.67 43.77
N PHE A 1129 -7.96 5.95 43.41
CA PHE A 1129 -8.38 6.37 42.07
C PHE A 1129 -7.41 5.87 40.99
N ALA A 1130 -6.09 6.05 41.19
CA ALA A 1130 -5.08 5.57 40.25
C ALA A 1130 -5.11 4.04 40.11
N ALA A 1131 -5.25 3.31 41.21
CA ALA A 1131 -5.39 1.85 41.17
C ALA A 1131 -6.64 1.42 40.40
N ALA A 1132 -7.78 2.07 40.61
CA ALA A 1132 -9.01 1.78 39.88
C ALA A 1132 -8.89 2.05 38.37
N VAL A 1133 -8.28 3.18 37.98
CA VAL A 1133 -8.09 3.56 36.56
C VAL A 1133 -7.07 2.66 35.87
N LEU A 1134 -6.02 2.24 36.58
CA LEU A 1134 -4.97 1.34 36.06
C LEU A 1134 -5.33 -0.15 36.20
N HIS A 1135 -6.54 -0.47 36.67
CA HIS A 1135 -7.00 -1.83 36.96
C HIS A 1135 -6.04 -2.61 37.90
N LEU A 1136 -5.42 -1.91 38.86
CA LEU A 1136 -4.56 -2.50 39.89
C LEU A 1136 -5.40 -2.89 41.13
N PRO A 1137 -5.05 -3.99 41.83
CA PRO A 1137 -5.81 -4.49 42.97
C PRO A 1137 -5.72 -3.57 44.21
N ALA A 1138 -4.67 -2.76 44.32
CA ALA A 1138 -4.48 -1.78 45.38
C ALA A 1138 -3.53 -0.66 44.90
N PRO A 1139 -3.49 0.51 45.58
CA PRO A 1139 -2.48 1.53 45.34
C PRO A 1139 -1.08 0.98 45.60
N ASP A 1140 -0.08 1.44 44.83
CA ASP A 1140 1.33 1.14 45.10
C ASP A 1140 1.73 1.73 46.46
N PRO A 1141 2.11 0.92 47.46
CA PRO A 1141 2.47 1.41 48.79
C PRO A 1141 3.74 2.29 48.82
N ALA A 1142 4.50 2.35 47.71
CA ALA A 1142 5.68 3.20 47.58
C ALA A 1142 5.39 4.61 47.03
N ARG A 1143 4.13 4.97 46.73
CA ARG A 1143 3.76 6.24 46.08
C ARG A 1143 2.67 7.04 46.79
#